data_AF-A0A2U1N9I8-F1
#
_entry.id   AF-A0A2U1N9I8-F1
#
_cell.length_a   1.000
_cell.length_b   1.000
_cell.length_c   1.000
_cell.angle_alpha   90.00
_cell.angle_beta   90.00
_cell.angle_gamma   90.00
#
_symmetry.space_group_name_H-M   'P 1'
#
loop_
_entity.id
_entity.type
_entity.pdbx_description
1 polymer ?
#
loop_
_entity_poly.entity_id
_entity_poly.type
_entity_poly.pdbx_seq_one_letter_code
_entity_poly.pdbx_strand_id
1 'polypeptide(L)'
;MPTVSVGRDLLFQALGRTYTQEEFDELCFEFGIELDDVTTEKAIIRKEKHLTEEEEIGGNEEIIYKIDVPANRYDLLCLEGLVQSLRIFCGIDSVPNYTLADISKKFMLKMHVKPETSAIRPFVVCAVLRGITFDEARYNSFIDLQDKLHQNICRRRTLVAIGTHDLDKIEGPFTYEALPPKDIEFVPLKQVETFKADKLMEFYKSDLKLKKYLHIIEKSPVFPVIYDRNRTVLSLPPIINGAHSAISLKTKNVFIECTATDLTKAKIVLNTMVTMFSVYCERKFEVEPVEVIDSDGKSAIYPELSPYHMKVSLAYINGIAGISLEADKVAGLLNKMQLHAEQSAPEDKDCIFTVSVPPTRSDVLHACDVAEDVAIAYGFNKIPKRTPASIKPLPLNQFSDLIRTEVALTGYTEVLTFILCSYKEIFSMLNRIDDKSTAVIIGNPRGADFEVVRNSLMAGILKTVAHNKDHPKPIKIFELGDIAVLDETKDVGARNHRQLAALYCGATSGFELIHGLVDRIMEITGNPFVLPGDNTGYYIELSKDPEYLEGRQASIIYKGKRIGTFGIVHPQMIEMMNCKNGHCSHRLYPSLDDIWINLYLEISEFANHPAWCVPSTDDVRRYGHCVVGLRWKYVHLEYKGSIVGFVILWAAFASPLIGLKADMDPFEAEMEEGLKVSEAELMVYLHPSNSKNVTQAIHNHFTSMLFNQGKFMLPIVTKGKVVKLGEHSIHIIVLGFSSATIIEEDIREEFTHKVKHGEEVYGSTVNRRHKIEVGTIVRFQVKSFDEEILHISGSLLQPHTGSVSCNIKKRKGREADNISVSVDEDSLSLKTDYKNRKSKKHSKGSSLVPNWHACLFSSFLEC
;
A
#
# COMPACT_ATOMS: atom_id res chain seq x y z
N MET A 1 9.61 4.52 11.84
CA MET A 1 9.70 5.98 12.03
C MET A 1 10.04 6.22 13.50
N PRO A 2 10.65 7.35 13.89
CA PRO A 2 10.82 7.67 15.29
C PRO A 2 9.45 7.85 15.97
N THR A 3 9.20 7.06 17.01
CA THR A 3 7.99 7.16 17.83
C THR A 3 8.34 7.81 19.16
N VAL A 4 7.56 8.81 19.58
CA VAL A 4 7.69 9.49 20.87
C VAL A 4 6.53 9.09 21.75
N SER A 5 6.83 8.59 22.95
CA SER A 5 5.83 8.18 23.94
C SER A 5 5.63 9.30 24.94
N VAL A 6 4.42 9.86 25.01
CA VAL A 6 4.09 10.98 25.90
C VAL A 6 2.86 10.67 26.75
N GLY A 7 2.90 11.05 28.03
CA GLY A 7 1.73 10.98 28.91
C GLY A 7 0.67 11.98 28.43
N ARG A 8 -0.57 11.51 28.19
CA ARG A 8 -1.66 12.31 27.63
C ARG A 8 -1.97 13.54 28.48
N ASP A 9 -2.11 13.33 29.79
CA ASP A 9 -2.58 14.38 30.69
C ASP A 9 -1.51 15.48 30.82
N LEU A 10 -0.23 15.08 30.86
CA LEU A 10 0.91 16.01 30.86
C LEU A 10 1.02 16.76 29.53
N LEU A 11 0.81 16.07 28.39
CA LEU A 11 0.78 16.67 27.06
C LEU A 11 -0.31 17.76 26.97
N PHE A 12 -1.53 17.45 27.39
CA PHE A 12 -2.66 18.38 27.34
C PHE A 12 -2.48 19.55 28.31
N GLN A 13 -1.91 19.30 29.49
CA GLN A 13 -1.54 20.35 30.41
C GLN A 13 -0.52 21.32 29.79
N ALA A 14 0.49 20.78 29.08
CA ALA A 14 1.52 21.57 28.43
C ALA A 14 0.99 22.35 27.20
N LEU A 15 0.06 21.76 26.44
CA LEU A 15 -0.66 22.45 25.35
C LEU A 15 -1.61 23.55 25.87
N GLY A 16 -2.04 23.47 27.13
CA GLY A 16 -2.96 24.44 27.76
C GLY A 16 -4.43 24.25 27.36
N ARG A 17 -4.75 23.13 26.71
CA ARG A 17 -6.12 22.73 26.32
C ARG A 17 -6.24 21.21 26.40
N THR A 18 -7.38 20.73 26.87
CA THR A 18 -7.76 19.32 26.79
C THR A 18 -8.38 19.03 25.43
N TYR A 19 -7.85 18.02 24.75
CA TYR A 19 -8.37 17.55 23.47
C TYR A 19 -9.11 16.22 23.65
N THR A 20 -10.12 15.99 22.82
CA THR A 20 -10.59 14.63 22.56
C THR A 20 -9.56 13.88 21.70
N GLN A 21 -9.64 12.56 21.66
CA GLN A 21 -8.72 11.77 20.83
C GLN A 21 -8.87 12.12 19.35
N GLU A 22 -10.10 12.32 18.86
CA GLU A 22 -10.40 12.69 17.48
C GLU A 22 -9.86 14.09 17.13
N GLU A 23 -10.07 15.08 18.00
CA GLU A 23 -9.51 16.44 17.79
C GLU A 23 -7.97 16.43 17.78
N PHE A 24 -7.35 15.61 18.62
CA PHE A 24 -5.89 15.51 18.67
C PHE A 24 -5.34 14.78 17.44
N ASP A 25 -6.02 13.73 16.98
CA ASP A 25 -5.66 13.02 15.75
C ASP A 25 -5.79 13.92 14.50
N GLU A 26 -6.84 14.74 14.44
CA GLU A 26 -6.99 15.75 13.38
C GLU A 26 -5.86 16.80 13.43
N LEU A 27 -5.50 17.29 14.62
CA LEU A 27 -4.37 18.22 14.79
C LEU A 27 -3.03 17.57 14.36
N CYS A 28 -2.82 16.31 14.72
CA CYS A 28 -1.66 15.54 14.30
C CYS A 28 -1.59 15.46 12.77
N PHE A 29 -2.69 15.08 12.13
CA PHE A 29 -2.80 14.96 10.68
C PHE A 29 -2.56 16.30 9.97
N GLU A 30 -3.12 17.41 10.48
CA GLU A 30 -2.88 18.76 9.92
C GLU A 30 -1.42 19.20 10.00
N PHE A 31 -0.72 18.83 11.08
CA PHE A 31 0.69 19.16 11.28
C PHE A 31 1.66 18.21 10.55
N GLY A 32 1.19 17.02 10.16
CA GLY A 32 2.02 15.99 9.50
C GLY A 32 2.70 15.01 10.48
N ILE A 33 2.10 14.79 11.65
CA ILE A 33 2.46 13.73 12.60
C ILE A 33 1.30 12.74 12.73
N GLU A 34 1.54 11.55 13.25
CA GLU A 34 0.53 10.49 13.35
C GLU A 34 0.40 9.98 14.77
N LEU A 35 -0.82 9.82 15.27
CA LEU A 35 -1.08 9.14 16.53
C LEU A 35 -1.17 7.62 16.28
N ASP A 36 -0.03 6.92 16.37
CA ASP A 36 0.08 5.48 16.07
C ASP A 36 -0.72 4.61 17.03
N ASP A 37 -0.59 4.82 18.33
CA ASP A 37 -1.19 3.95 19.34
C ASP A 37 -1.47 4.69 20.66
N VAL A 38 -2.53 4.28 21.35
CA VAL A 38 -2.91 4.77 22.67
C VAL A 38 -2.84 3.60 23.64
N THR A 39 -1.80 3.60 24.48
CA THR A 39 -1.55 2.49 25.41
C THR A 39 -1.52 3.01 26.84
N THR A 40 -1.54 2.10 27.82
CA THR A 40 -1.27 2.44 29.21
C THR A 40 0.08 1.88 29.62
N GLU A 41 0.70 2.50 30.62
CA GLU A 41 1.98 2.08 31.16
C GLU A 41 1.95 0.60 31.61
N LYS A 42 0.84 0.18 32.23
CA LYS A 42 0.55 -1.23 32.57
C LYS A 42 0.56 -2.14 31.32
N ALA A 43 -0.06 -1.72 30.22
CA ALA A 43 -0.12 -2.50 28.99
C ALA A 43 1.24 -2.64 28.31
N ILE A 44 2.10 -1.60 28.37
CA ILE A 44 3.47 -1.65 27.87
C ILE A 44 4.29 -2.68 28.66
N ILE A 45 4.25 -2.60 30.00
CA ILE A 45 4.99 -3.53 30.87
C ILE A 45 4.52 -4.97 30.65
N ARG A 46 3.21 -5.20 30.47
CA ARG A 46 2.66 -6.53 30.13
C ARG A 46 3.24 -7.08 28.83
N LYS A 47 3.28 -6.24 27.79
CA LYS A 47 3.77 -6.64 26.45
C LYS A 47 5.28 -6.90 26.46
N GLU A 48 6.06 -6.08 27.15
CA GLU A 48 7.52 -6.24 27.24
C GLU A 48 7.95 -7.44 28.09
N LYS A 49 7.22 -7.74 29.16
CA LYS A 49 7.50 -8.87 30.04
C LYS A 49 6.78 -10.18 29.65
N HIS A 50 5.99 -10.16 28.57
CA HIS A 50 5.15 -11.27 28.14
C HIS A 50 4.24 -11.85 29.25
N LEU A 51 3.68 -10.96 30.08
CA LEU A 51 2.82 -11.34 31.22
C LEU A 51 1.35 -11.44 30.77
N THR A 52 0.58 -12.32 31.40
CA THR A 52 -0.86 -12.51 31.14
C THR A 52 -1.71 -11.44 31.82
N GLU A 53 -2.97 -11.28 31.38
CA GLU A 53 -3.87 -10.21 31.89
C GLU A 53 -4.18 -10.31 33.40
N GLU A 54 -3.96 -11.48 34.01
CA GLU A 54 -4.31 -11.79 35.41
C GLU A 54 -3.25 -11.40 36.44
N GLU A 55 -2.04 -11.01 36.02
CA GLU A 55 -0.96 -10.65 36.94
C GLU A 55 -1.00 -9.15 37.32
N GLU A 56 -1.07 -8.88 38.63
CA GLU A 56 -0.99 -7.51 39.17
C GLU A 56 0.40 -6.92 38.94
N ILE A 57 0.44 -5.81 38.21
CA ILE A 57 1.68 -5.08 37.89
C ILE A 57 1.61 -3.72 38.57
N GLY A 58 2.66 -3.39 39.32
CA GLY A 58 2.89 -2.02 39.78
C GLY A 58 3.19 -1.11 38.58
N GLY A 59 2.30 -0.15 38.32
CA GLY A 59 2.41 0.85 37.26
C GLY A 59 1.19 1.78 37.31
N ASN A 60 1.36 3.03 36.89
CA ASN A 60 0.26 3.99 36.89
C ASN A 60 -0.74 3.67 35.76
N GLU A 61 -2.01 4.03 35.94
CA GLU A 61 -3.03 3.94 34.87
C GLU A 61 -2.94 5.10 33.87
N GLU A 62 -1.78 5.74 33.79
CA GLU A 62 -1.58 6.87 32.90
C GLU A 62 -1.67 6.42 31.44
N ILE A 63 -2.45 7.18 30.67
CA ILE A 63 -2.66 6.95 29.25
C ILE A 63 -1.49 7.59 28.50
N ILE A 64 -0.81 6.79 27.70
CA ILE A 64 0.38 7.14 26.94
C ILE A 64 0.01 7.16 25.46
N TYR A 65 0.25 8.31 24.83
CA TYR A 65 0.16 8.48 23.39
C TYR A 65 1.51 8.17 22.75
N LYS A 66 1.49 7.30 21.75
CA LYS A 66 2.63 7.05 20.87
C LYS A 66 2.42 7.83 19.60
N ILE A 67 3.25 8.86 19.42
CA ILE A 67 3.17 9.77 18.30
C ILE A 67 4.33 9.46 17.37
N ASP A 68 4.03 9.15 16.12
CA ASP A 68 5.01 8.96 15.06
C ASP A 68 5.38 10.30 14.45
N VAL A 69 6.69 10.52 14.35
CA VAL A 69 7.29 11.81 14.01
C VAL A 69 8.19 11.66 12.77
N PRO A 70 8.22 12.65 11.87
CA PRO A 70 9.12 12.65 10.72
C PRO A 70 10.59 12.53 11.13
N ALA A 71 11.34 11.67 10.42
CA ALA A 71 12.74 11.39 10.77
C ALA A 71 13.72 12.56 10.52
N ASN A 72 13.30 13.57 9.76
CA ASN A 72 14.03 14.82 9.47
C ASN A 72 13.87 15.86 10.60
N ARG A 73 12.79 15.81 11.38
CA ARG A 73 12.47 16.81 12.42
C ARG A 73 12.94 16.35 13.79
N TYR A 74 14.20 16.67 14.11
CA TYR A 74 14.83 16.28 15.38
C TYR A 74 14.30 17.05 16.59
N ASP A 75 13.76 18.24 16.37
CA ASP A 75 13.10 19.06 17.37
C ASP A 75 11.85 18.38 17.95
N LEU A 76 11.19 17.50 17.19
CA LEU A 76 9.95 16.83 17.61
C LEU A 76 10.19 15.51 18.38
N LEU A 77 11.44 15.17 18.72
CA LEU A 77 11.77 13.89 19.36
C LEU A 77 11.49 13.85 20.88
N CYS A 78 11.05 14.96 21.47
CA CYS A 78 10.66 15.04 22.88
C CYS A 78 9.33 15.78 23.06
N LEU A 79 8.78 15.67 24.26
CA LEU A 79 7.54 16.34 24.63
C LEU A 79 7.65 17.86 24.51
N GLU A 80 8.76 18.44 24.95
CA GLU A 80 9.01 19.87 24.91
C GLU A 80 8.90 20.43 23.49
N GLY A 81 9.56 19.77 22.53
CA GLY A 81 9.58 20.22 21.15
C GLY A 81 8.27 19.97 20.40
N LEU A 82 7.59 18.85 20.68
CA LEU A 82 6.24 18.60 20.18
C LEU A 82 5.26 19.67 20.65
N VAL A 83 5.23 19.94 21.96
CA VAL A 83 4.35 20.96 22.55
C VAL A 83 4.68 22.34 22.01
N GLN A 84 5.96 22.71 21.96
CA GLN A 84 6.38 24.00 21.43
C GLN A 84 5.94 24.18 19.97
N SER A 85 6.14 23.17 19.14
CA SER A 85 5.79 23.23 17.72
C SER A 85 4.29 23.29 17.49
N LEU A 86 3.51 22.46 18.19
CA LEU A 86 2.05 22.46 18.10
C LEU A 86 1.43 23.76 18.62
N ARG A 87 1.99 24.35 19.69
CA ARG A 87 1.52 25.65 20.22
C ARG A 87 1.76 26.79 19.24
N ILE A 88 2.92 26.81 18.56
CA ILE A 88 3.23 27.80 17.53
C ILE A 88 2.36 27.58 16.28
N PHE A 89 2.12 26.34 15.89
CA PHE A 89 1.24 26.00 14.77
C PHE A 89 -0.22 26.45 15.01
N CYS A 90 -0.70 26.28 16.24
CA CYS A 90 -2.01 26.77 16.69
C CYS A 90 -2.06 28.31 16.86
N GLY A 91 -0.92 29.01 16.78
CA GLY A 91 -0.83 30.45 16.98
C GLY A 91 -0.99 30.91 18.43
N ILE A 92 -0.76 30.01 19.40
CA ILE A 92 -0.85 30.30 20.84
C ILE A 92 0.39 31.05 21.31
N ASP A 93 1.58 30.57 20.91
CA ASP A 93 2.87 31.14 21.27
C ASP A 93 3.61 31.68 20.04
N SER A 94 4.49 32.65 20.26
CA SER A 94 5.46 33.10 19.25
C SER A 94 6.71 32.21 19.23
N VAL A 95 7.43 32.22 18.11
CA VAL A 95 8.73 31.53 17.99
C VAL A 95 9.71 32.06 19.06
N PRO A 96 10.33 31.18 19.87
CA PRO A 96 11.30 31.62 20.87
C PRO A 96 12.62 32.02 20.24
N ASN A 97 13.27 33.01 20.85
CA ASN A 97 14.61 33.45 20.48
C ASN A 97 15.64 32.75 21.38
N TYR A 98 16.45 31.88 20.79
CA TYR A 98 17.55 31.20 21.48
C TYR A 98 18.79 32.08 21.48
N THR A 99 19.30 32.44 22.67
CA THR A 99 20.44 33.35 22.82
C THR A 99 21.57 32.72 23.61
N LEU A 100 22.80 33.15 23.34
CA LEU A 100 23.97 32.79 24.15
C LEU A 100 24.12 33.78 25.31
N ALA A 101 24.52 33.27 26.48
CA ALA A 101 24.82 34.11 27.63
C ALA A 101 26.04 35.02 27.35
N ASP A 102 25.93 36.30 27.73
CA ASP A 102 27.01 37.28 27.57
C ASP A 102 28.11 37.06 28.62
N ILE A 103 29.07 36.19 28.28
CA ILE A 103 30.20 35.83 29.12
C ILE A 103 31.49 36.18 28.38
N SER A 104 32.34 37.01 29.02
CA SER A 104 33.64 37.33 28.44
C SER A 104 34.51 36.07 28.31
N LYS A 105 35.30 35.98 27.23
CA LYS A 105 36.19 34.84 26.93
C LYS A 105 37.13 34.44 28.07
N LYS A 106 37.41 35.34 29.02
CA LYS A 106 38.28 35.06 30.18
C LYS A 106 37.61 34.14 31.21
N PHE A 107 36.30 34.21 31.36
CA PHE A 107 35.53 33.42 32.34
C PHE A 107 34.80 32.23 31.71
N MET A 108 34.82 32.12 30.37
CA MET A 108 34.22 31.02 29.64
C MET A 108 34.93 29.71 29.96
N LEU A 109 34.14 28.64 30.17
CA LEU A 109 34.68 27.29 30.32
C LEU A 109 35.40 26.88 29.02
N LYS A 110 36.49 26.11 29.18
CA LYS A 110 37.35 25.70 28.07
C LYS A 110 37.43 24.20 27.97
N MET A 111 37.35 23.69 26.75
CA MET A 111 37.60 22.30 26.38
C MET A 111 38.83 22.25 25.48
N HIS A 112 39.89 21.57 25.91
CA HIS A 112 41.12 21.41 25.14
C HIS A 112 41.16 20.04 24.45
N VAL A 113 41.20 20.04 23.12
CA VAL A 113 41.31 18.82 22.31
C VAL A 113 42.78 18.49 22.08
N LYS A 114 43.16 17.24 22.34
CA LYS A 114 44.52 16.74 22.11
C LYS A 114 44.66 16.04 20.75
N PRO A 115 45.84 16.07 20.10
CA PRO A 115 46.03 15.57 18.74
C PRO A 115 45.74 14.08 18.57
N GLU A 116 45.89 13.27 19.63
CA GLU A 116 45.65 11.83 19.62
C GLU A 116 44.19 11.47 19.31
N THR A 117 43.25 12.38 19.58
CA THR A 117 41.82 12.19 19.33
C THR A 117 41.49 12.02 17.84
N SER A 118 42.32 12.59 16.95
CA SER A 118 42.17 12.47 15.50
C SER A 118 42.28 11.04 14.97
N ALA A 119 42.94 10.15 15.73
CA ALA A 119 43.07 8.74 15.35
C ALA A 119 41.76 7.95 15.47
N ILE A 120 40.77 8.46 16.21
CA ILE A 120 39.51 7.75 16.45
C ILE A 120 38.26 8.63 16.25
N ARG A 121 38.19 9.78 16.94
CA ARG A 121 37.02 10.67 16.97
C ARG A 121 37.53 12.11 17.14
N PRO A 122 37.77 12.83 16.04
CA PRO A 122 38.49 14.12 16.06
C PRO A 122 37.72 15.26 16.74
N PHE A 123 36.39 15.25 16.74
CA PHE A 123 35.61 16.43 17.10
C PHE A 123 34.91 16.29 18.45
N VAL A 124 34.84 17.40 19.19
CA VAL A 124 34.00 17.56 20.38
C VAL A 124 33.36 18.94 20.36
N VAL A 125 32.08 19.02 20.74
CA VAL A 125 31.35 20.27 20.94
C VAL A 125 30.68 20.25 22.30
N CYS A 126 30.62 21.39 22.99
CA CYS A 126 30.15 21.46 24.37
C CYS A 126 29.20 22.65 24.59
N ALA A 127 28.31 22.54 25.57
CA ALA A 127 27.46 23.63 26.04
C ALA A 127 27.11 23.45 27.52
N VAL A 128 26.62 24.52 28.16
CA VAL A 128 26.14 24.47 29.54
C VAL A 128 24.72 25.01 29.64
N LEU A 129 23.86 24.27 30.35
CA LEU A 129 22.55 24.73 30.79
C LEU A 129 22.64 25.10 32.28
N ARG A 130 22.41 26.38 32.60
CA ARG A 130 22.44 26.91 33.98
C ARG A 130 21.04 26.95 34.59
N GLY A 131 20.97 26.61 35.89
CA GLY A 131 19.74 26.73 36.68
C GLY A 131 18.57 25.92 36.12
N ILE A 132 18.82 24.72 35.59
CA ILE A 132 17.75 23.83 35.11
C ILE A 132 16.94 23.27 36.29
N THR A 133 15.62 23.19 36.09
CA THR A 133 14.69 22.60 37.08
C THR A 133 14.22 21.23 36.62
N PHE A 134 14.77 20.18 37.23
CA PHE A 134 14.35 18.80 37.00
C PHE A 134 13.23 18.39 37.95
N ASP A 135 12.10 17.98 37.36
CA ASP A 135 11.17 17.05 38.00
C ASP A 135 11.38 15.65 37.41
N GLU A 136 10.66 14.64 37.93
CA GLU A 136 10.81 13.27 37.46
C GLU A 136 10.45 13.12 35.97
N ALA A 137 9.39 13.80 35.51
CA ALA A 137 8.94 13.75 34.12
C ALA A 137 9.95 14.38 33.15
N ARG A 138 10.47 15.58 33.46
CA ARG A 138 11.47 16.29 32.66
C ARG A 138 12.81 15.59 32.66
N TYR A 139 13.21 14.99 33.79
CA TYR A 139 14.43 14.19 33.84
C TYR A 139 14.30 12.97 32.93
N ASN A 140 13.17 12.27 32.97
CA ASN A 140 12.91 11.15 32.06
C ASN A 140 12.84 11.60 30.60
N SER A 141 12.21 12.75 30.30
CA SER A 141 12.19 13.35 28.95
C SER A 141 13.60 13.69 28.45
N PHE A 142 14.46 14.23 29.32
CA PHE A 142 15.85 14.58 28.99
C PHE A 142 16.68 13.36 28.60
N ILE A 143 16.56 12.28 29.37
CA ILE A 143 17.23 11.01 29.06
C ILE A 143 16.65 10.35 27.81
N ASP A 144 15.32 10.38 27.63
CA ASP A 144 14.68 9.82 26.43
C ASP A 144 15.13 10.56 25.18
N LEU A 145 15.16 11.91 25.19
CA LEU A 145 15.68 12.69 24.06
C LEU A 145 17.12 12.29 23.70
N GLN A 146 17.99 12.15 24.71
CA GLN A 146 19.37 11.71 24.50
C GLN A 146 19.43 10.33 23.83
N ASP A 147 18.64 9.37 24.30
CA ASP A 147 18.59 8.02 23.76
C ASP A 147 17.97 7.98 22.34
N LYS A 148 16.96 8.79 22.06
CA LYS A 148 16.32 8.91 20.73
C LYS A 148 17.30 9.49 19.71
N LEU A 149 18.04 10.56 20.08
CA LEU A 149 19.08 11.14 19.23
C LEU A 149 20.22 10.13 18.99
N HIS A 150 20.63 9.37 20.02
CA HIS A 150 21.63 8.31 19.89
C HIS A 150 21.22 7.22 18.90
N GLN A 151 19.95 6.83 18.88
CA GLN A 151 19.44 5.80 17.99
C GLN A 151 19.28 6.29 16.55
N ASN A 152 18.82 7.53 16.37
CA ASN A 152 18.49 8.10 15.06
C ASN A 152 19.70 8.82 14.42
N ILE A 153 19.82 10.14 14.59
CA ILE A 153 20.83 10.98 13.92
C ILE A 153 22.28 10.53 14.20
N CYS A 154 22.54 10.02 15.40
CA CYS A 154 23.87 9.56 15.81
C CYS A 154 24.23 8.16 15.28
N ARG A 155 23.30 7.45 14.62
CA ARG A 155 23.42 6.06 14.15
C ARG A 155 23.99 5.13 15.22
N ARG A 156 23.27 4.96 16.33
CA ARG A 156 23.70 4.13 17.48
C ARG A 156 25.08 4.55 18.01
N ARG A 157 25.26 5.86 18.23
CA ARG A 157 26.49 6.49 18.76
C ARG A 157 27.75 6.39 17.88
N THR A 158 27.65 5.78 16.70
CA THR A 158 28.78 5.64 15.76
C THR A 158 29.26 7.00 15.26
N LEU A 159 28.34 7.93 14.95
CA LEU A 159 28.70 9.26 14.44
C LEU A 159 28.90 10.28 15.56
N VAL A 160 27.96 10.35 16.50
CA VAL A 160 27.97 11.31 17.62
C VAL A 160 27.62 10.60 18.92
N ALA A 161 28.34 10.88 20.00
CA ALA A 161 28.03 10.38 21.33
C ALA A 161 27.89 11.56 22.28
N ILE A 162 26.76 11.59 22.98
CA ILE A 162 26.38 12.66 23.91
C ILE A 162 26.65 12.16 25.32
N GLY A 163 27.45 12.91 26.07
CA GLY A 163 27.50 12.82 27.52
C GLY A 163 26.87 14.06 28.16
N THR A 164 26.42 13.83 29.38
CA THR A 164 25.69 14.82 30.18
C THR A 164 26.19 14.69 31.59
N HIS A 165 26.62 15.81 32.16
CA HIS A 165 27.38 15.86 33.39
C HIS A 165 26.83 16.90 34.35
N ASP A 166 26.83 16.57 35.63
CA ASP A 166 26.54 17.52 36.70
C ASP A 166 27.73 18.48 36.87
N LEU A 167 27.53 19.73 36.44
CA LEU A 167 28.58 20.75 36.44
C LEU A 167 29.00 21.14 37.86
N ASP A 168 28.14 20.97 38.86
CA ASP A 168 28.45 21.35 40.25
C ASP A 168 29.48 20.41 40.91
N LYS A 169 29.74 19.25 40.30
CA LYS A 169 30.70 18.24 40.78
C LYS A 169 32.02 18.26 40.04
N ILE A 170 32.16 19.05 38.98
CA ILE A 170 33.33 19.01 38.08
C ILE A 170 33.90 20.41 37.91
N GLU A 171 35.21 20.50 37.69
CA GLU A 171 35.88 21.79 37.55
C GLU A 171 36.65 21.89 36.22
N GLY A 172 36.44 22.99 35.49
CA GLY A 172 37.18 23.31 34.28
C GLY A 172 38.59 23.88 34.57
N PRO A 173 39.49 23.93 33.56
CA PRO A 173 39.27 23.55 32.16
C PRO A 173 39.24 22.03 31.95
N PHE A 174 38.50 21.60 30.93
CA PHE A 174 38.34 20.19 30.55
C PHE A 174 39.32 19.81 29.44
N THR A 175 39.70 18.53 29.36
CA THR A 175 40.52 18.00 28.26
C THR A 175 39.87 16.79 27.60
N TYR A 176 39.94 16.74 26.27
CA TYR A 176 39.51 15.61 25.45
C TYR A 176 40.74 14.95 24.84
N GLU A 177 41.00 13.71 25.26
CA GLU A 177 42.23 12.96 24.98
C GLU A 177 41.91 11.57 24.42
N ALA A 178 42.89 10.91 23.79
CA ALA A 178 42.78 9.50 23.43
C ALA A 178 44.00 8.75 23.98
N LEU A 179 43.76 7.81 24.90
CA LEU A 179 44.80 7.10 25.65
C LEU A 179 44.70 5.59 25.44
N PRO A 180 45.79 4.82 25.61
CA PRO A 180 45.73 3.37 25.62
C PRO A 180 44.75 2.86 26.70
N PRO A 181 43.97 1.78 26.44
CA PRO A 181 42.96 1.29 27.39
C PRO A 181 43.47 0.93 28.79
N LYS A 182 44.76 0.62 28.91
CA LYS A 182 45.42 0.26 30.18
C LYS A 182 45.66 1.44 31.13
N ASP A 183 45.67 2.65 30.57
CA ASP A 183 46.01 3.89 31.27
C ASP A 183 44.76 4.65 31.72
N ILE A 184 43.57 4.16 31.37
CA ILE A 184 42.29 4.75 31.74
C ILE A 184 41.64 3.92 32.84
N GLU A 185 41.41 4.56 33.98
CA GLU A 185 40.81 3.95 35.16
C GLU A 185 39.75 4.88 35.76
N PHE A 186 38.52 4.39 35.92
CA PHE A 186 37.42 5.17 36.48
C PHE A 186 36.27 4.30 36.98
N VAL A 187 35.34 4.90 37.73
CA VAL A 187 34.10 4.26 38.17
C VAL A 187 33.00 4.55 37.15
N PRO A 188 32.55 3.55 36.36
CA PRO A 188 31.50 3.74 35.36
C PRO A 188 30.12 3.88 35.99
N LEU A 189 29.18 4.46 35.25
CA LEU A 189 27.80 4.67 35.70
C LEU A 189 27.15 3.36 36.20
N LYS A 190 26.45 3.42 37.34
CA LYS A 190 25.79 2.29 38.03
C LYS A 190 26.74 1.23 38.62
N GLN A 191 28.04 1.47 38.63
CA GLN A 191 29.01 0.62 39.33
C GLN A 191 29.59 1.35 40.53
N VAL A 192 30.13 0.57 41.47
CA VAL A 192 30.80 1.08 42.69
C VAL A 192 32.32 0.87 42.61
N GLU A 193 32.75 -0.18 41.93
CA GLU A 193 34.15 -0.51 41.76
C GLU A 193 34.79 0.31 40.63
N THR A 194 36.09 0.55 40.76
CA THR A 194 36.91 1.18 39.73
C THR A 194 37.33 0.15 38.70
N PHE A 195 37.13 0.45 37.42
CA PHE A 195 37.49 -0.42 36.31
C PHE A 195 38.57 0.22 35.44
N LYS A 196 39.49 -0.61 34.96
CA LYS A 196 40.34 -0.26 33.81
C LYS A 196 39.56 -0.46 32.51
N ALA A 197 39.83 0.37 31.50
CA ALA A 197 39.02 0.39 30.29
C ALA A 197 39.11 -0.92 29.47
N ASP A 198 40.22 -1.65 29.53
CA ASP A 198 40.36 -2.99 28.91
C ASP A 198 39.41 -4.02 29.55
N LYS A 199 39.43 -4.12 30.89
CA LYS A 199 38.53 -5.00 31.66
C LYS A 199 37.07 -4.57 31.54
N LEU A 200 36.82 -3.27 31.42
CA LEU A 200 35.49 -2.70 31.22
C LEU A 200 34.83 -3.23 29.94
N MET A 201 35.59 -3.32 28.83
CA MET A 201 35.08 -3.86 27.57
C MET A 201 34.69 -5.33 27.70
N GLU A 202 35.49 -6.13 28.41
CA GLU A 202 35.18 -7.53 28.66
C GLU A 202 33.93 -7.69 29.53
N PHE A 203 33.81 -6.88 30.59
CA PHE A 203 32.65 -6.89 31.49
C PHE A 203 31.33 -6.63 30.72
N TYR A 204 31.31 -5.60 29.88
CA TYR A 204 30.10 -5.22 29.13
C TYR A 204 29.80 -6.10 27.90
N LYS A 205 30.65 -7.08 27.53
CA LYS A 205 30.30 -8.05 26.47
C LYS A 205 29.07 -8.89 26.82
N SER A 206 28.80 -9.05 28.11
CA SER A 206 27.63 -9.75 28.65
C SER A 206 26.37 -8.86 28.73
N ASP A 207 26.52 -7.54 28.68
CA ASP A 207 25.42 -6.58 28.86
C ASP A 207 24.57 -6.42 27.58
N LEU A 208 23.26 -6.64 27.68
CA LEU A 208 22.34 -6.60 26.53
C LEU A 208 22.22 -5.21 25.89
N LYS A 209 22.41 -4.13 26.66
CA LYS A 209 22.26 -2.74 26.20
C LYS A 209 23.57 -2.23 25.62
N LEU A 210 24.68 -2.39 26.36
CA LEU A 210 25.96 -1.78 26.00
C LEU A 210 26.78 -2.59 25.00
N LYS A 211 26.59 -3.92 24.91
CA LYS A 211 27.26 -4.79 23.92
C LYS A 211 27.15 -4.26 22.49
N LYS A 212 26.03 -3.62 22.17
CA LYS A 212 25.76 -3.05 20.84
C LYS A 212 26.74 -1.94 20.46
N TYR A 213 27.40 -1.28 21.41
CA TYR A 213 28.28 -0.13 21.15
C TYR A 213 29.78 -0.45 21.27
N LEU A 214 30.15 -1.56 21.90
CA LEU A 214 31.56 -1.90 22.17
C LEU A 214 32.40 -1.98 20.89
N HIS A 215 31.83 -2.55 19.83
CA HIS A 215 32.49 -2.72 18.54
C HIS A 215 32.95 -1.40 17.88
N ILE A 216 32.45 -0.24 18.33
CA ILE A 216 32.82 1.06 17.79
C ILE A 216 34.29 1.39 18.11
N ILE A 217 34.75 1.07 19.33
CA ILE A 217 36.11 1.42 19.77
C ILE A 217 36.96 0.21 20.16
N GLU A 218 36.38 -0.99 20.32
CA GLU A 218 37.07 -2.20 20.80
C GLU A 218 38.35 -2.55 20.01
N LYS A 219 38.38 -2.27 18.70
CA LYS A 219 39.54 -2.55 17.83
C LYS A 219 40.58 -1.44 17.76
N SER A 220 40.30 -0.28 18.36
CA SER A 220 41.18 0.88 18.33
C SER A 220 42.34 0.72 19.32
N PRO A 221 43.57 1.13 18.98
CA PRO A 221 44.70 1.12 19.91
C PRO A 221 44.55 2.14 21.05
N VAL A 222 43.73 3.17 20.86
CA VAL A 222 43.47 4.24 21.83
C VAL A 222 41.97 4.40 22.04
N PHE A 223 41.56 4.71 23.26
CA PHE A 223 40.17 5.04 23.61
C PHE A 223 40.04 6.51 23.95
N PRO A 224 38.98 7.18 23.46
CA PRO A 224 38.73 8.58 23.75
C PRO A 224 38.19 8.72 25.18
N VAL A 225 38.67 9.74 25.88
CA VAL A 225 38.35 10.01 27.29
C VAL A 225 38.30 11.51 27.53
N ILE A 226 37.39 11.93 28.40
CA ILE A 226 37.25 13.34 28.81
C ILE A 226 37.63 13.47 30.28
N TYR A 227 38.48 14.44 30.58
CA TYR A 227 38.95 14.75 31.94
C TYR A 227 38.53 16.16 32.39
N ASP A 228 38.38 16.31 33.70
CA ASP A 228 38.31 17.60 34.37
C ASP A 228 39.72 18.13 34.75
N ARG A 229 39.77 19.31 35.39
CA ARG A 229 41.01 19.91 35.89
C ARG A 229 41.75 19.03 36.90
N ASN A 230 41.02 18.23 37.67
CA ASN A 230 41.55 17.33 38.70
C ASN A 230 41.95 15.96 38.14
N ARG A 231 41.91 15.76 36.81
CA ARG A 231 42.16 14.49 36.11
C ARG A 231 41.15 13.38 36.49
N THR A 232 39.95 13.76 36.89
CA THR A 232 38.80 12.87 37.06
C THR A 232 38.20 12.55 35.70
N VAL A 233 37.98 11.27 35.39
CA VAL A 233 37.33 10.86 34.14
C VAL A 233 35.84 11.23 34.18
N LEU A 234 35.41 12.04 33.22
CA LEU A 234 34.02 12.44 33.02
C LEU A 234 33.24 11.39 32.23
N SER A 235 33.80 10.96 31.09
CA SER A 235 33.18 9.96 30.22
C SER A 235 34.23 9.19 29.41
N LEU A 236 33.85 7.99 28.97
CA LEU A 236 34.56 7.17 27.99
C LEU A 236 33.68 7.04 26.73
N PRO A 237 33.66 8.05 25.85
CA PRO A 237 32.82 8.01 24.66
C PRO A 237 33.22 6.86 23.73
N PRO A 238 32.29 6.25 22.96
CA PRO A 238 30.82 6.36 23.00
C PRO A 238 30.12 5.43 24.01
N ILE A 239 30.87 4.82 24.92
CA ILE A 239 30.38 3.67 25.69
C ILE A 239 29.59 4.11 26.91
N ILE A 240 30.24 4.79 27.87
CA ILE A 240 29.64 5.08 29.17
C ILE A 240 30.23 6.33 29.81
N ASN A 241 29.42 6.99 30.67
CA ASN A 241 29.83 8.12 31.47
C ASN A 241 30.35 7.65 32.85
N GLY A 242 31.13 8.50 33.51
CA GLY A 242 31.57 8.28 34.89
C GLY A 242 30.44 8.46 35.90
N ALA A 243 30.49 7.71 37.00
CA ALA A 243 29.53 7.83 38.09
C ALA A 243 29.66 9.17 38.86
N HIS A 244 30.85 9.75 38.89
CA HIS A 244 31.15 10.99 39.61
C HIS A 244 30.33 12.18 39.07
N SER A 245 30.29 12.35 37.75
CA SER A 245 29.59 13.42 37.05
C SER A 245 28.14 13.07 36.70
N ALA A 246 27.56 12.02 37.29
CA ALA A 246 26.20 11.60 37.00
C ALA A 246 25.17 12.67 37.39
N ILE A 247 24.28 12.97 36.45
CA ILE A 247 23.13 13.85 36.65
C ILE A 247 22.07 13.19 37.54
N SER A 248 21.35 14.00 38.30
CA SER A 248 20.27 13.57 39.19
C SER A 248 19.17 14.63 39.25
N LEU A 249 18.04 14.32 39.90
CA LEU A 249 16.94 15.29 40.10
C LEU A 249 17.37 16.56 40.86
N LYS A 250 18.50 16.53 41.58
CA LYS A 250 19.02 17.69 42.33
C LYS A 250 19.97 18.57 41.52
N THR A 251 20.41 18.09 40.36
CA THR A 251 21.40 18.77 39.52
C THR A 251 20.78 20.05 38.98
N LYS A 252 21.47 21.19 39.16
CA LYS A 252 21.01 22.50 38.69
C LYS A 252 21.77 22.99 37.47
N ASN A 253 23.01 22.57 37.30
CA ASN A 253 23.85 22.99 36.19
C ASN A 253 24.30 21.76 35.42
N VAL A 254 24.00 21.71 34.13
CA VAL A 254 24.31 20.54 33.29
C VAL A 254 25.34 20.97 32.25
N PHE A 255 26.48 20.28 32.26
CA PHE A 255 27.47 20.36 31.20
C PHE A 255 27.19 19.23 30.19
N ILE A 256 27.05 19.59 28.93
CA ILE A 256 26.73 18.66 27.85
C ILE A 256 27.91 18.65 26.88
N GLU A 257 28.44 17.47 26.60
CA GLU A 257 29.48 17.29 25.61
C GLU A 257 29.09 16.26 24.55
N CYS A 258 29.36 16.58 23.29
CA CYS A 258 29.07 15.72 22.15
C CYS A 258 30.38 15.42 21.42
N THR A 259 30.85 14.18 21.49
CA THR A 259 32.03 13.70 20.75
C THR A 259 31.62 13.06 19.43
N ALA A 260 32.37 13.31 18.36
CA ALA A 260 31.91 12.93 17.04
C ALA A 260 33.02 12.63 16.03
N THR A 261 32.65 11.84 15.03
CA THR A 261 33.39 11.72 13.76
C THR A 261 32.92 12.75 12.73
N ASP A 262 31.67 13.22 12.85
CA ASP A 262 31.06 14.26 12.01
C ASP A 262 30.71 15.50 12.85
N LEU A 263 31.41 16.60 12.58
CA LEU A 263 31.23 17.87 13.29
C LEU A 263 29.83 18.47 13.08
N THR A 264 29.28 18.38 11.87
CA THR A 264 27.98 19.00 11.55
C THR A 264 26.85 18.38 12.35
N LYS A 265 26.84 17.04 12.42
CA LYS A 265 25.87 16.30 13.24
C LYS A 265 26.08 16.57 14.73
N ALA A 266 27.32 16.70 15.18
CA ALA A 266 27.60 17.05 16.58
C ALA A 266 26.99 18.41 16.95
N LYS A 267 27.14 19.42 16.08
CA LYS A 267 26.51 20.73 16.25
C LYS A 267 24.99 20.63 16.32
N ILE A 268 24.36 19.91 15.37
CA ILE A 268 22.90 19.74 15.34
C ILE A 268 22.38 19.06 16.61
N VAL A 269 23.05 17.98 17.06
CA VAL A 269 22.68 17.25 18.26
C VAL A 269 22.80 18.12 19.51
N LEU A 270 23.91 18.85 19.65
CA LEU A 270 24.12 19.78 20.76
C LEU A 270 23.05 20.88 20.74
N ASN A 271 22.83 21.53 19.59
CA ASN A 271 21.83 22.57 19.41
C ASN A 271 20.42 22.06 19.74
N THR A 272 20.06 20.85 19.31
CA THR A 272 18.74 20.25 19.61
C THR A 272 18.57 20.05 21.11
N MET A 273 19.56 19.46 21.80
CA MET A 273 19.45 19.23 23.24
C MET A 273 19.35 20.54 24.04
N VAL A 274 20.18 21.53 23.73
CA VAL A 274 20.17 22.79 24.49
C VAL A 274 18.93 23.62 24.21
N THR A 275 18.47 23.68 22.95
CA THR A 275 17.28 24.45 22.58
C THR A 275 16.03 23.89 23.24
N MET A 276 15.82 22.57 23.24
CA MET A 276 14.63 21.94 23.83
C MET A 276 14.55 22.13 25.35
N PHE A 277 15.68 22.00 26.06
CA PHE A 277 15.69 22.07 27.53
C PHE A 277 15.97 23.46 28.11
N SER A 278 16.39 24.42 27.29
CA SER A 278 16.57 25.82 27.71
C SER A 278 15.28 26.49 28.21
N VAL A 279 14.10 25.91 27.92
CA VAL A 279 12.80 26.33 28.46
C VAL A 279 12.76 26.24 29.99
N TYR A 280 13.48 25.27 30.58
CA TYR A 280 13.48 24.97 32.01
C TYR A 280 14.63 25.61 32.79
N CYS A 281 15.48 26.39 32.13
CA CYS A 281 16.54 27.17 32.75
C CYS A 281 15.98 28.39 33.49
N GLU A 282 16.70 28.85 34.52
CA GLU A 282 16.35 30.06 35.29
C GLU A 282 16.16 31.27 34.36
N ARG A 283 17.05 31.40 33.37
CA ARG A 283 16.89 32.31 32.24
C ARG A 283 16.46 31.51 31.02
N LYS A 284 15.19 31.67 30.63
CA LYS A 284 14.57 30.88 29.56
C LYS A 284 15.23 31.17 28.22
N PHE A 285 15.47 30.11 27.44
CA PHE A 285 16.06 30.18 26.09
C PHE A 285 17.49 30.76 26.02
N GLU A 286 18.18 30.83 27.16
CA GLU A 286 19.58 31.25 27.24
C GLU A 286 20.49 30.04 27.51
N VAL A 287 21.59 29.94 26.77
CA VAL A 287 22.58 28.85 26.90
C VAL A 287 23.95 29.42 27.18
N GLU A 288 24.68 28.83 28.13
CA GLU A 288 26.05 29.25 28.45
C GLU A 288 27.03 28.67 27.41
N PRO A 289 27.80 29.53 26.71
CA PRO A 289 28.75 29.09 25.70
C PRO A 289 30.02 28.48 26.31
N VAL A 290 30.64 27.55 25.58
CA VAL A 290 31.91 26.90 25.92
C VAL A 290 32.91 27.11 24.78
N GLU A 291 34.14 27.49 25.11
CA GLU A 291 35.23 27.62 24.15
C GLU A 291 35.91 26.26 23.95
N VAL A 292 35.81 25.69 22.75
CA VAL A 292 36.54 24.48 22.37
C VAL A 292 37.80 24.89 21.62
N ILE A 293 38.95 24.48 22.12
CA ILE A 293 40.28 24.74 21.54
C ILE A 293 40.76 23.44 20.91
N ASP A 294 40.83 23.43 19.59
CA ASP A 294 41.27 22.28 18.80
C ASP A 294 42.79 22.05 18.96
N SER A 295 43.24 20.87 18.57
CA SER A 295 44.66 20.47 18.55
C SER A 295 45.55 21.40 17.71
N ASP A 296 44.99 22.01 16.66
CA ASP A 296 45.63 23.03 15.82
C ASP A 296 45.76 24.41 16.49
N GLY A 297 45.20 24.59 17.70
CA GLY A 297 45.14 25.87 18.40
C GLY A 297 44.02 26.80 17.92
N LYS A 298 43.20 26.39 16.95
CA LYS A 298 41.97 27.10 16.56
C LYS A 298 40.95 26.99 17.68
N SER A 299 40.33 28.10 18.08
CA SER A 299 39.23 28.09 19.03
C SER A 299 37.89 28.41 18.36
N ALA A 300 36.85 27.69 18.78
CA ALA A 300 35.47 27.88 18.36
C ALA A 300 34.56 27.93 19.59
N ILE A 301 33.49 28.70 19.51
CA ILE A 301 32.51 28.86 20.59
C ILE A 301 31.28 28.01 20.23
N TYR A 302 30.83 27.21 21.18
CA TYR A 302 29.63 26.37 21.05
C TYR A 302 28.65 26.64 22.20
N PRO A 303 27.34 26.45 22.00
CA PRO A 303 26.68 26.06 20.74
C PRO A 303 26.57 27.21 19.73
N GLU A 304 26.35 26.87 18.46
CA GLU A 304 26.16 27.85 17.38
C GLU A 304 24.65 28.02 17.15
N LEU A 305 24.06 29.05 17.77
CA LEU A 305 22.61 29.28 17.79
C LEU A 305 22.13 30.40 16.85
N SER A 306 23.02 30.95 16.02
CA SER A 306 22.65 32.00 15.06
C SER A 306 21.67 31.47 14.01
N PRO A 307 20.56 32.18 13.73
CA PRO A 307 19.63 31.76 12.69
C PRO A 307 20.29 31.81 11.31
N TYR A 308 19.94 30.84 10.47
CA TYR A 308 20.37 30.82 9.08
C TYR A 308 19.38 31.60 8.22
N HIS A 309 19.85 32.56 7.43
CA HIS A 309 18.98 33.38 6.57
C HIS A 309 19.03 32.88 5.13
N MET A 310 17.85 32.67 4.53
CA MET A 310 17.69 32.27 3.14
C MET A 310 16.70 33.18 2.41
N LYS A 311 16.94 33.44 1.12
CA LYS A 311 16.05 34.23 0.27
C LYS A 311 15.20 33.32 -0.60
N VAL A 312 13.88 33.49 -0.57
CA VAL A 312 12.93 32.68 -1.34
C VAL A 312 11.88 33.57 -1.99
N SER A 313 11.59 33.34 -3.27
CA SER A 313 10.57 34.12 -4.00
C SER A 313 9.16 33.56 -3.78
N LEU A 314 8.16 34.45 -3.71
CA LEU A 314 6.75 34.06 -3.62
C LEU A 314 6.30 33.24 -4.83
N ALA A 315 6.76 33.61 -6.03
CA ALA A 315 6.43 32.90 -7.27
C ALA A 315 6.87 31.43 -7.24
N TYR A 316 8.06 31.16 -6.68
CA TYR A 316 8.57 29.80 -6.52
C TYR A 316 7.71 28.98 -5.55
N ILE A 317 7.38 29.54 -4.37
CA ILE A 317 6.54 28.87 -3.37
C ILE A 317 5.17 28.53 -3.96
N ASN A 318 4.49 29.49 -4.57
CA ASN A 318 3.17 29.30 -5.19
C ASN A 318 3.23 28.28 -6.34
N GLY A 319 4.27 28.36 -7.18
CA GLY A 319 4.47 27.47 -8.32
C GLY A 319 4.63 25.99 -7.93
N ILE A 320 5.48 25.72 -6.93
CA ILE A 320 5.74 24.34 -6.46
C ILE A 320 4.59 23.80 -5.62
N ALA A 321 4.07 24.59 -4.67
CA ALA A 321 2.96 24.14 -3.83
C ALA A 321 1.63 24.03 -4.62
N GLY A 322 1.56 24.62 -5.82
CA GLY A 322 0.36 24.59 -6.66
C GLY A 322 -0.77 25.49 -6.15
N ILE A 323 -0.42 26.49 -5.32
CA ILE A 323 -1.35 27.43 -4.69
C ILE A 323 -1.15 28.85 -5.26
N SER A 324 -2.10 29.74 -5.00
CA SER A 324 -2.02 31.15 -5.37
C SER A 324 -2.38 31.99 -4.15
N LEU A 325 -1.38 32.28 -3.32
CA LEU A 325 -1.53 33.06 -2.09
C LEU A 325 -0.74 34.37 -2.17
N GLU A 326 -1.26 35.38 -1.47
CA GLU A 326 -0.61 36.67 -1.26
C GLU A 326 0.54 36.57 -0.25
N ALA A 327 1.50 37.49 -0.34
CA ALA A 327 2.72 37.47 0.46
C ALA A 327 2.45 37.45 1.98
N ASP A 328 1.49 38.24 2.47
CA ASP A 328 1.16 38.32 3.90
C ASP A 328 0.63 36.99 4.45
N LYS A 329 -0.16 36.28 3.64
CA LYS A 329 -0.69 34.96 4.01
C LYS A 329 0.46 33.95 4.08
N VAL A 330 1.36 33.96 3.11
CA VAL A 330 2.53 33.05 3.10
C VAL A 330 3.44 33.32 4.29
N ALA A 331 3.71 34.58 4.64
CA ALA A 331 4.46 34.92 5.84
C ALA A 331 3.78 34.39 7.12
N GLY A 332 2.45 34.53 7.22
CA GLY A 332 1.67 33.98 8.32
C GLY A 332 1.77 32.45 8.43
N LEU A 333 1.78 31.74 7.30
CA LEU A 333 1.94 30.29 7.25
C LEU A 333 3.36 29.84 7.64
N LEU A 334 4.39 30.54 7.19
CA LEU A 334 5.78 30.27 7.57
C LEU A 334 5.99 30.45 9.08
N ASN A 335 5.40 31.49 9.66
CA ASN A 335 5.46 31.73 11.10
C ASN A 335 4.83 30.56 11.91
N LYS A 336 3.74 29.95 11.42
CA LYS A 336 3.14 28.76 12.04
C LYS A 336 4.09 27.56 12.05
N MET A 337 4.99 27.46 11.09
CA MET A 337 6.03 26.42 11.01
C MET A 337 7.36 26.82 11.65
N GLN A 338 7.33 27.86 12.51
CA GLN A 338 8.50 28.39 13.22
C GLN A 338 9.54 29.07 12.31
N LEU A 339 9.21 29.35 11.05
CA LEU A 339 10.07 30.04 10.11
C LEU A 339 9.69 31.52 10.05
N HIS A 340 10.47 32.37 10.71
CA HIS A 340 10.21 33.81 10.66
C HIS A 340 10.57 34.37 9.29
N ALA A 341 9.60 34.95 8.58
CA ALA A 341 9.81 35.50 7.24
C ALA A 341 9.56 37.00 7.21
N GLU A 342 10.57 37.75 6.79
CA GLU A 342 10.47 39.18 6.52
C GLU A 342 10.39 39.43 5.01
N GLN A 343 9.45 40.26 4.59
CA GLN A 343 9.38 40.70 3.20
C GLN A 343 10.53 41.67 2.94
N SER A 344 11.39 41.37 1.97
CA SER A 344 12.35 42.35 1.48
C SER A 344 11.63 43.37 0.58
N ALA A 345 12.10 44.62 0.59
CA ALA A 345 11.49 45.71 -0.17
C ALA A 345 11.32 45.34 -1.65
N PRO A 346 10.24 45.80 -2.33
CA PRO A 346 9.92 45.42 -3.68
C PRO A 346 10.91 46.04 -4.67
N GLU A 347 12.02 45.35 -4.94
CA GLU A 347 12.82 45.58 -6.13
C GLU A 347 12.35 44.57 -7.20
N ASP A 348 11.51 45.06 -8.12
CA ASP A 348 10.97 44.40 -9.31
C ASP A 348 10.00 43.22 -9.12
N LYS A 349 8.70 43.46 -9.39
CA LYS A 349 7.57 42.55 -9.71
C LYS A 349 7.32 41.26 -8.89
N ASP A 350 8.33 40.60 -8.33
CA ASP A 350 8.26 39.41 -7.50
C ASP A 350 8.66 39.74 -6.06
N CYS A 351 7.77 39.42 -5.10
CA CYS A 351 8.06 39.55 -3.69
C CYS A 351 9.07 38.47 -3.25
N ILE A 352 10.16 38.88 -2.60
CA ILE A 352 11.19 38.00 -2.04
C ILE A 352 11.12 38.03 -0.52
N PHE A 353 11.04 36.86 0.10
CA PHE A 353 11.15 36.67 1.55
C PHE A 353 12.59 36.45 1.95
N THR A 354 13.01 37.10 3.03
CA THR A 354 14.18 36.68 3.82
C THR A 354 13.66 35.84 4.97
N VAL A 355 13.85 34.52 4.87
CA VAL A 355 13.40 33.54 5.87
C VAL A 355 14.55 33.29 6.84
N SER A 356 14.28 33.48 8.13
CA SER A 356 15.17 33.20 9.25
C SER A 356 14.86 31.81 9.80
N VAL A 357 15.72 30.86 9.49
CA VAL A 357 15.63 29.46 9.93
C VAL A 357 16.23 29.34 11.34
N PRO A 358 15.45 28.90 12.35
CA PRO A 358 15.96 28.73 13.70
C PRO A 358 16.93 27.55 13.79
N PRO A 359 17.84 27.53 14.78
CA PRO A 359 18.80 26.43 14.96
C PRO A 359 18.16 25.08 15.27
N THR A 360 16.87 25.05 15.62
CA THR A 360 16.08 23.83 15.81
C THR A 360 15.73 23.13 14.48
N ARG A 361 15.61 23.89 13.38
CA ARG A 361 15.20 23.42 12.06
C ARG A 361 16.42 23.14 11.17
N SER A 362 17.16 22.09 11.52
CA SER A 362 18.32 21.65 10.72
C SER A 362 17.95 20.98 9.40
N ASP A 363 16.68 20.67 9.20
CA ASP A 363 16.10 20.05 8.01
C ASP A 363 15.96 21.03 6.83
N VAL A 364 15.86 22.34 7.10
CA VAL A 364 15.69 23.36 6.06
C VAL A 364 17.05 23.69 5.44
N LEU A 365 17.30 23.11 4.27
CA LEU A 365 18.56 23.24 3.52
C LEU A 365 18.36 23.94 2.18
N HIS A 366 17.14 23.94 1.65
CA HIS A 366 16.80 24.46 0.33
C HIS A 366 15.42 25.15 0.32
N ALA A 367 15.18 26.00 -0.69
CA ALA A 367 13.92 26.74 -0.83
C ALA A 367 12.68 25.83 -0.98
N CYS A 368 12.87 24.57 -1.38
CA CYS A 368 11.77 23.59 -1.43
C CYS A 368 11.26 23.23 -0.03
N ASP A 369 12.12 23.19 0.99
CA ASP A 369 11.74 22.84 2.37
C ASP A 369 10.85 23.95 2.97
N VAL A 370 11.13 25.20 2.60
CA VAL A 370 10.26 26.35 2.90
C VAL A 370 8.90 26.21 2.22
N ALA A 371 8.86 25.76 0.96
CA ALA A 371 7.62 25.55 0.23
C ALA A 371 6.80 24.36 0.78
N GLU A 372 7.48 23.31 1.25
CA GLU A 372 6.88 22.18 1.97
C GLU A 372 6.17 22.66 3.25
N ASP A 373 6.87 23.42 4.10
CA ASP A 373 6.29 23.98 5.32
C ASP A 373 5.07 24.87 5.05
N VAL A 374 5.11 25.69 3.99
CA VAL A 374 3.94 26.49 3.56
C VAL A 374 2.77 25.59 3.18
N ALA A 375 3.03 24.50 2.46
CA ALA A 375 1.99 23.58 2.03
C ALA A 375 1.39 22.80 3.23
N ILE A 376 2.22 22.41 4.22
CA ILE A 376 1.77 21.79 5.47
C ILE A 376 0.87 22.77 6.24
N ALA A 377 1.35 23.99 6.50
CA ALA A 377 0.58 25.00 7.24
C ALA A 377 -0.70 25.44 6.53
N TYR A 378 -0.71 25.41 5.19
CA TYR A 378 -1.93 25.64 4.41
C TYR A 378 -2.92 24.47 4.56
N GLY A 379 -2.38 23.24 4.55
CA GLY A 379 -3.11 21.97 4.61
C GLY A 379 -3.25 21.36 3.22
N PHE A 380 -2.65 20.17 3.02
CA PHE A 380 -2.61 19.50 1.70
C PHE A 380 -4.00 19.24 1.11
N ASN A 381 -4.99 18.93 1.94
CA ASN A 381 -6.38 18.71 1.49
C ASN A 381 -7.03 19.95 0.86
N LYS A 382 -6.50 21.15 1.10
CA LYS A 382 -7.00 22.40 0.53
C LYS A 382 -6.37 22.72 -0.84
N ILE A 383 -5.37 21.96 -1.28
CA ILE A 383 -4.68 22.17 -2.56
C ILE A 383 -5.53 21.56 -3.68
N PRO A 384 -5.83 22.31 -4.77
CA PRO A 384 -6.66 21.81 -5.85
C PRO A 384 -5.95 20.70 -6.64
N LYS A 385 -6.62 19.55 -6.80
CA LYS A 385 -6.12 18.41 -7.59
C LYS A 385 -6.02 18.79 -9.08
N ARG A 386 -4.89 18.46 -9.72
CA ARG A 386 -4.65 18.69 -11.16
C ARG A 386 -4.15 17.39 -11.81
N THR A 387 -4.50 17.17 -13.07
CA THR A 387 -3.98 16.05 -13.87
C THR A 387 -2.77 16.50 -14.68
N PRO A 388 -1.65 15.74 -14.70
CA PRO A 388 -0.50 16.06 -15.53
C PRO A 388 -0.84 15.93 -17.03
N ALA A 389 -0.13 16.67 -17.88
CA ALA A 389 -0.47 16.85 -19.29
C ALA A 389 -0.14 15.65 -20.21
N SER A 390 0.68 14.68 -19.77
CA SER A 390 1.08 13.55 -20.62
C SER A 390 1.41 12.32 -19.79
N ILE A 391 0.70 11.22 -20.05
CA ILE A 391 1.03 9.88 -19.56
C ILE A 391 1.06 8.96 -20.79
N LYS A 392 2.21 8.34 -21.09
CA LYS A 392 2.35 7.36 -22.18
C LYS A 392 2.69 5.99 -21.59
N PRO A 393 1.93 4.94 -21.92
CA PRO A 393 2.24 3.59 -21.45
C PRO A 393 3.45 3.01 -22.18
N LEU A 394 4.22 2.17 -21.48
CA LEU A 394 5.34 1.44 -22.08
C LEU A 394 4.82 0.33 -23.01
N PRO A 395 5.24 0.27 -24.30
CA PRO A 395 4.73 -0.71 -25.25
C PRO A 395 4.88 -2.17 -24.81
N LEU A 396 5.99 -2.51 -24.14
CA LEU A 396 6.21 -3.87 -23.62
C LEU A 396 5.15 -4.27 -22.58
N ASN A 397 4.72 -3.35 -21.71
CA ASN A 397 3.69 -3.63 -20.72
C ASN A 397 2.33 -3.82 -21.41
N GLN A 398 1.98 -2.96 -22.37
CA GLN A 398 0.75 -3.10 -23.14
C GLN A 398 0.70 -4.44 -23.88
N PHE A 399 1.81 -4.82 -24.52
CA PHE A 399 1.91 -6.11 -25.19
C PHE A 399 1.76 -7.28 -24.20
N SER A 400 2.37 -7.18 -23.02
CA SER A 400 2.25 -8.20 -21.97
C SER A 400 0.79 -8.38 -21.52
N ASP A 401 0.05 -7.29 -21.33
CA ASP A 401 -1.35 -7.35 -20.89
C ASP A 401 -2.28 -7.97 -21.94
N LEU A 402 -2.00 -7.72 -23.23
CA LEU A 402 -2.71 -8.37 -24.33
C LEU A 402 -2.44 -9.88 -24.34
N ILE A 403 -1.17 -10.30 -24.20
CA ILE A 403 -0.82 -11.71 -24.14
C ILE A 403 -1.43 -12.40 -22.92
N ARG A 404 -1.44 -11.76 -21.74
CA ARG A 404 -2.11 -12.32 -20.55
C ARG A 404 -3.58 -12.62 -20.82
N THR A 405 -4.28 -11.67 -21.42
CA THR A 405 -5.70 -11.82 -21.77
C THR A 405 -5.91 -12.99 -22.72
N GLU A 406 -5.10 -13.11 -23.76
CA GLU A 406 -5.22 -14.19 -24.74
C GLU A 406 -4.92 -15.57 -24.14
N VAL A 407 -3.87 -15.68 -23.32
CA VAL A 407 -3.54 -16.94 -22.64
C VAL A 407 -4.65 -17.32 -21.65
N ALA A 408 -5.22 -16.35 -20.93
CA ALA A 408 -6.37 -16.59 -20.06
C ALA A 408 -7.60 -17.11 -20.83
N LEU A 409 -7.89 -16.55 -22.01
CA LEU A 409 -8.99 -17.01 -22.88
C LEU A 409 -8.80 -18.45 -23.37
N THR A 410 -7.56 -18.97 -23.43
CA THR A 410 -7.28 -20.38 -23.74
C THR A 410 -7.50 -21.34 -22.55
N GLY A 411 -7.95 -20.81 -21.40
CA GLY A 411 -8.27 -21.58 -20.20
C GLY A 411 -7.07 -21.86 -19.30
N TYR A 412 -6.01 -21.05 -19.39
CA TYR A 412 -4.89 -21.06 -18.45
C TYR A 412 -5.13 -20.04 -17.34
N THR A 413 -4.73 -20.38 -16.11
CA THR A 413 -4.84 -19.48 -14.95
C THR A 413 -3.50 -18.80 -14.68
N GLU A 414 -3.48 -17.48 -14.54
CA GLU A 414 -2.25 -16.75 -14.25
C GLU A 414 -1.77 -17.03 -12.80
N VAL A 415 -0.47 -17.22 -12.62
CA VAL A 415 0.18 -17.37 -11.32
C VAL A 415 1.25 -16.31 -11.13
N LEU A 416 1.49 -15.93 -9.87
CA LEU A 416 2.51 -14.95 -9.50
C LEU A 416 3.56 -15.63 -8.61
N THR A 417 4.74 -15.87 -9.14
CA THR A 417 5.82 -16.54 -8.39
C THR A 417 6.81 -15.52 -7.81
N PHE A 418 7.54 -15.92 -6.78
CA PHE A 418 8.57 -15.06 -6.19
C PHE A 418 9.71 -14.83 -7.19
N ILE A 419 10.19 -13.58 -7.27
CA ILE A 419 11.36 -13.21 -8.06
C ILE A 419 12.65 -13.77 -7.46
N LEU A 420 12.69 -13.87 -6.14
CA LEU A 420 13.82 -14.43 -5.41
C LEU A 420 13.57 -15.91 -5.13
N CYS A 421 14.61 -16.72 -5.30
CA CYS A 421 14.56 -18.16 -5.04
C CYS A 421 15.90 -18.65 -4.47
N SER A 422 15.93 -19.93 -4.11
CA SER A 422 17.16 -20.59 -3.65
C SER A 422 18.08 -20.94 -4.80
N TYR A 423 19.38 -21.01 -4.53
CA TYR A 423 20.37 -21.40 -5.54
C TYR A 423 20.09 -22.80 -6.09
N LYS A 424 19.63 -23.70 -5.19
CA LYS A 424 19.29 -25.08 -5.52
C LYS A 424 18.13 -25.18 -6.52
N GLU A 425 17.13 -24.31 -6.39
CA GLU A 425 15.94 -24.30 -7.24
C GLU A 425 16.26 -23.93 -8.69
N ILE A 426 17.25 -23.08 -8.93
CA ILE A 426 17.64 -22.67 -10.29
C ILE A 426 18.52 -23.72 -10.97
N PHE A 427 19.47 -24.32 -10.24
CA PHE A 427 20.48 -25.20 -10.83
C PHE A 427 20.15 -26.67 -10.62
N SER A 428 20.28 -27.15 -9.38
CA SER A 428 20.15 -28.57 -9.05
C SER A 428 18.77 -29.13 -9.36
N MET A 429 17.70 -28.41 -9.04
CA MET A 429 16.32 -28.90 -9.25
C MET A 429 15.89 -28.83 -10.72
N LEU A 430 16.55 -28.00 -11.54
CA LEU A 430 16.32 -27.92 -12.97
C LEU A 430 17.32 -28.74 -13.81
N ASN A 431 18.17 -29.53 -13.16
CA ASN A 431 19.25 -30.29 -13.80
C ASN A 431 20.15 -29.40 -14.69
N ARG A 432 20.33 -28.13 -14.31
CA ARG A 432 21.18 -27.18 -15.01
C ARG A 432 22.59 -27.22 -14.43
N ILE A 433 23.58 -27.07 -15.31
CA ILE A 433 24.98 -26.93 -14.90
C ILE A 433 25.16 -25.55 -14.29
N ASP A 434 25.74 -25.52 -13.09
CA ASP A 434 26.15 -24.30 -12.45
C ASP A 434 27.46 -23.79 -13.08
N ASP A 435 27.35 -22.78 -13.93
CA ASP A 435 28.46 -22.10 -14.58
C ASP A 435 28.92 -20.83 -13.82
N LYS A 436 28.33 -20.55 -12.66
CA LYS A 436 28.58 -19.38 -11.81
C LYS A 436 28.48 -18.03 -12.53
N SER A 437 27.90 -17.99 -13.73
CA SER A 437 27.87 -16.81 -14.61
C SER A 437 26.49 -16.51 -15.19
N THR A 438 25.49 -17.32 -14.86
CA THR A 438 24.12 -17.16 -15.37
C THR A 438 23.12 -16.51 -14.41
N ALA A 439 23.33 -16.60 -13.09
CA ALA A 439 22.36 -16.14 -12.08
C ALA A 439 22.93 -15.00 -11.22
N VAL A 440 22.07 -14.04 -10.87
CA VAL A 440 22.41 -12.94 -9.97
C VAL A 440 22.31 -13.43 -8.52
N ILE A 441 23.41 -13.40 -7.77
CA ILE A 441 23.52 -13.87 -6.38
C ILE A 441 23.43 -12.69 -5.41
N ILE A 442 22.60 -12.83 -4.38
CA ILE A 442 22.42 -11.82 -3.33
C ILE A 442 23.57 -11.93 -2.31
N GLY A 443 24.22 -10.81 -1.99
CA GLY A 443 25.40 -10.80 -1.11
C GLY A 443 25.14 -11.20 0.35
N ASN A 444 24.04 -10.74 0.94
CA ASN A 444 23.65 -11.05 2.33
C ASN A 444 22.17 -11.46 2.41
N PRO A 445 21.81 -12.67 1.93
CA PRO A 445 20.43 -13.12 1.93
C PRO A 445 19.95 -13.39 3.37
N ARG A 446 18.68 -13.06 3.66
CA ARG A 446 18.09 -13.31 4.98
C ARG A 446 17.79 -14.79 5.25
N GLY A 447 17.63 -15.58 4.19
CA GLY A 447 17.31 -17.00 4.25
C GLY A 447 17.64 -17.70 2.93
N ALA A 448 17.64 -19.03 2.94
CA ALA A 448 18.02 -19.85 1.79
C ALA A 448 17.09 -19.68 0.56
N ASP A 449 15.83 -19.31 0.79
CA ASP A 449 14.86 -19.05 -0.30
C ASP A 449 15.10 -17.71 -1.02
N PHE A 450 16.08 -16.91 -0.58
CA PHE A 450 16.36 -15.56 -1.12
C PHE A 450 17.82 -15.41 -1.55
N GLU A 451 18.45 -16.48 -2.01
CA GLU A 451 19.87 -16.49 -2.38
C GLU A 451 20.13 -15.88 -3.77
N VAL A 452 19.19 -16.07 -4.71
CA VAL A 452 19.35 -15.70 -6.12
C VAL A 452 18.10 -15.05 -6.68
N VAL A 453 18.29 -14.23 -7.70
CA VAL A 453 17.20 -13.73 -8.55
C VAL A 453 16.90 -14.79 -9.62
N ARG A 454 15.62 -15.09 -9.86
CA ARG A 454 15.18 -16.07 -10.85
C ARG A 454 15.72 -15.72 -12.24
N ASN A 455 16.37 -16.69 -12.88
CA ASN A 455 16.79 -16.63 -14.28
C ASN A 455 15.82 -17.39 -15.22
N SER A 456 14.72 -17.91 -14.67
CA SER A 456 13.69 -18.68 -15.35
C SER A 456 12.42 -18.70 -14.50
N LEU A 457 11.25 -18.69 -15.14
CA LEU A 457 9.94 -18.81 -14.46
C LEU A 457 9.57 -20.26 -14.09
N MET A 458 10.23 -21.26 -14.66
CA MET A 458 9.87 -22.68 -14.47
C MET A 458 10.00 -23.12 -13.03
N ALA A 459 11.07 -22.77 -12.32
CA ALA A 459 11.24 -23.19 -10.93
C ALA A 459 10.02 -22.76 -10.09
N GLY A 460 9.55 -21.53 -10.29
CA GLY A 460 8.37 -20.98 -9.62
C GLY A 460 7.08 -21.70 -10.02
N ILE A 461 6.84 -21.88 -11.32
CA ILE A 461 5.63 -22.54 -11.84
C ILE A 461 5.58 -24.02 -11.42
N LEU A 462 6.68 -24.76 -11.52
CA LEU A 462 6.79 -26.14 -11.06
C LEU A 462 6.52 -26.25 -9.56
N LYS A 463 7.08 -25.32 -8.76
CA LYS A 463 6.82 -25.26 -7.31
C LYS A 463 5.34 -25.01 -7.03
N THR A 464 4.70 -24.17 -7.83
CA THR A 464 3.25 -23.89 -7.71
C THR A 464 2.42 -25.15 -7.94
N VAL A 465 2.72 -25.94 -8.97
CA VAL A 465 2.06 -27.24 -9.20
C VAL A 465 2.35 -28.21 -8.06
N ALA A 466 3.61 -28.27 -7.59
CA ALA A 466 4.01 -29.16 -6.49
C ALA A 466 3.24 -28.87 -5.20
N HIS A 467 2.86 -27.61 -4.95
CA HIS A 467 2.02 -27.22 -3.82
C HIS A 467 0.52 -27.47 -4.03
N ASN A 468 0.07 -27.57 -5.29
CA ASN A 468 -1.33 -27.73 -5.66
C ASN A 468 -1.64 -29.09 -6.30
N LYS A 469 -0.87 -30.13 -5.96
CA LYS A 469 -1.03 -31.49 -6.53
C LYS A 469 -2.38 -32.13 -6.29
N ASP A 470 -3.00 -31.80 -5.16
CA ASP A 470 -4.31 -32.32 -4.77
C ASP A 470 -5.46 -31.65 -5.54
N HIS A 471 -5.17 -30.61 -6.33
CA HIS A 471 -6.15 -29.92 -7.15
C HIS A 471 -6.65 -30.81 -8.31
N PRO A 472 -7.94 -30.74 -8.68
CA PRO A 472 -8.45 -31.44 -9.85
C PRO A 472 -7.64 -31.16 -11.11
N LYS A 473 -7.26 -32.24 -11.79
CA LYS A 473 -6.57 -32.22 -13.09
C LYS A 473 -7.58 -32.07 -14.22
N PRO A 474 -7.21 -31.46 -15.36
CA PRO A 474 -5.89 -30.91 -15.67
C PRO A 474 -5.65 -29.54 -15.04
N ILE A 475 -4.43 -29.30 -14.55
CA ILE A 475 -3.96 -28.00 -14.07
C ILE A 475 -3.32 -27.27 -15.26
N LYS A 476 -3.84 -26.08 -15.58
CA LYS A 476 -3.33 -25.18 -16.62
C LYS A 476 -2.97 -23.85 -16.01
N ILE A 477 -1.68 -23.56 -15.91
CA ILE A 477 -1.20 -22.32 -15.29
C ILE A 477 -0.19 -21.62 -16.19
N PHE A 478 -0.10 -20.31 -16.10
CA PHE A 478 0.90 -19.53 -16.81
C PHE A 478 1.38 -18.35 -15.97
N GLU A 479 2.57 -17.83 -16.27
CA GLU A 479 3.08 -16.60 -15.69
C GLU A 479 3.74 -15.79 -16.79
N LEU A 480 3.46 -14.48 -16.80
CA LEU A 480 4.16 -13.52 -17.64
C LEU A 480 4.90 -12.54 -16.72
N GLY A 481 6.22 -12.69 -16.63
CA GLY A 481 7.03 -11.95 -15.67
C GLY A 481 8.48 -11.79 -16.10
N ASP A 482 9.20 -10.98 -15.34
CA ASP A 482 10.61 -10.70 -15.61
C ASP A 482 11.53 -11.74 -14.95
N ILE A 483 12.60 -12.07 -15.66
CA ILE A 483 13.76 -12.82 -15.18
C ILE A 483 15.01 -11.94 -15.25
N ALA A 484 16.00 -12.21 -14.42
CA ALA A 484 17.29 -11.53 -14.47
C ALA A 484 18.35 -12.44 -15.11
N VAL A 485 19.14 -11.87 -16.03
CA VAL A 485 20.28 -12.54 -16.66
C VAL A 485 21.50 -11.63 -16.55
N LEU A 486 22.65 -12.19 -16.24
CA LEU A 486 23.91 -11.44 -16.20
C LEU A 486 24.30 -10.99 -17.62
N ASP A 487 24.68 -9.72 -17.75
CA ASP A 487 25.03 -9.10 -19.02
C ASP A 487 26.03 -7.96 -18.79
N GLU A 488 27.31 -8.25 -19.03
CA GLU A 488 28.41 -7.29 -18.86
C GLU A 488 28.33 -6.10 -19.83
N THR A 489 27.51 -6.17 -20.87
CA THR A 489 27.31 -5.03 -21.78
C THR A 489 26.42 -3.94 -21.18
N LYS A 490 25.73 -4.23 -20.07
CA LYS A 490 24.89 -3.28 -19.34
C LYS A 490 25.67 -2.66 -18.19
N ASP A 491 25.31 -1.42 -17.88
CA ASP A 491 25.88 -0.60 -16.81
C ASP A 491 25.80 -1.27 -15.42
N VAL A 492 24.69 -1.95 -15.12
CA VAL A 492 24.49 -2.67 -13.86
C VAL A 492 25.01 -4.12 -13.89
N GLY A 493 25.58 -4.58 -15.02
CA GLY A 493 26.08 -5.95 -15.20
C GLY A 493 25.01 -7.04 -15.31
N ALA A 494 23.74 -6.66 -15.40
CA ALA A 494 22.59 -7.55 -15.55
C ALA A 494 21.49 -6.90 -16.39
N ARG A 495 20.58 -7.71 -16.93
CA ARG A 495 19.37 -7.24 -17.62
C ARG A 495 18.14 -8.07 -17.30
N ASN A 496 16.98 -7.42 -17.36
CA ASN A 496 15.69 -8.09 -17.24
C ASN A 496 15.18 -8.52 -18.60
N HIS A 497 14.59 -9.72 -18.67
CA HIS A 497 13.88 -10.22 -19.85
C HIS A 497 12.47 -10.59 -19.46
N ARG A 498 11.50 -10.25 -20.31
CA ARG A 498 10.12 -10.63 -20.10
C ARG A 498 9.84 -11.98 -20.72
N GLN A 499 9.51 -12.94 -19.88
CA GLN A 499 9.18 -14.29 -20.31
C GLN A 499 7.72 -14.60 -20.03
N LEU A 500 7.11 -15.35 -20.94
CA LEU A 500 5.90 -16.10 -20.70
C LEU A 500 6.30 -17.55 -20.47
N ALA A 501 5.87 -18.11 -19.36
CA ALA A 501 5.95 -19.53 -19.11
C ALA A 501 4.54 -20.09 -18.88
N ALA A 502 4.27 -21.26 -19.44
CA ALA A 502 2.96 -21.91 -19.34
C ALA A 502 3.14 -23.40 -19.10
N LEU A 503 2.41 -23.93 -18.12
CA LEU A 503 2.48 -25.32 -17.72
C LEU A 503 1.12 -26.00 -17.83
N TYR A 504 1.15 -27.20 -18.41
CA TYR A 504 0.05 -28.15 -18.41
C TYR A 504 0.42 -29.38 -17.58
N CYS A 505 -0.46 -29.79 -16.67
CA CYS A 505 -0.33 -31.02 -15.89
C CYS A 505 -1.66 -31.79 -15.92
N GLY A 506 -1.64 -33.02 -16.41
CA GLY A 506 -2.80 -33.89 -16.49
C GLY A 506 -2.40 -35.35 -16.56
N ALA A 507 -3.39 -36.24 -16.70
CA ALA A 507 -3.18 -37.68 -16.86
C ALA A 507 -2.47 -38.05 -18.19
N THR A 508 -2.50 -37.13 -19.17
CA THR A 508 -1.72 -37.22 -20.41
C THR A 508 -0.71 -36.07 -20.45
N SER A 509 0.32 -36.21 -21.28
CA SER A 509 1.36 -35.19 -21.44
C SER A 509 0.81 -33.86 -21.92
N GLY A 510 -0.10 -33.84 -22.89
CA GLY A 510 -0.65 -32.59 -23.43
C GLY A 510 0.38 -31.79 -24.24
N PHE A 511 1.33 -32.46 -24.90
CA PHE A 511 2.39 -31.82 -25.70
C PHE A 511 1.79 -31.03 -26.85
N GLU A 512 0.76 -31.61 -27.46
CA GLU A 512 -0.09 -31.02 -28.48
C GLU A 512 -0.84 -29.76 -27.98
N LEU A 513 -1.18 -29.67 -26.69
CA LEU A 513 -1.88 -28.51 -26.13
C LEU A 513 -0.94 -27.32 -25.96
N ILE A 514 0.26 -27.56 -25.45
CA ILE A 514 1.28 -26.52 -25.32
C ILE A 514 1.80 -26.08 -26.70
N HIS A 515 1.96 -27.02 -27.64
CA HIS A 515 2.25 -26.69 -29.02
C HIS A 515 1.15 -25.80 -29.64
N GLY A 516 -0.12 -26.16 -29.45
CA GLY A 516 -1.25 -25.34 -29.90
C GLY A 516 -1.31 -23.95 -29.22
N LEU A 517 -0.86 -23.84 -27.97
CA LEU A 517 -0.73 -22.54 -27.29
C LEU A 517 0.34 -21.66 -27.94
N VAL A 518 1.50 -22.24 -28.31
CA VAL A 518 2.54 -21.53 -29.07
C VAL A 518 2.00 -21.04 -30.41
N ASP A 519 1.34 -21.92 -31.17
CA ASP A 519 0.76 -21.57 -32.46
C ASP A 519 -0.27 -20.44 -32.32
N ARG A 520 -1.12 -20.50 -31.29
CA ARG A 520 -2.09 -19.45 -31.00
C ARG A 520 -1.42 -18.10 -30.71
N ILE A 521 -0.38 -18.08 -29.89
CA ILE A 521 0.37 -16.85 -29.58
C ILE A 521 1.03 -16.28 -30.84
N MET A 522 1.62 -17.13 -31.67
CA MET A 522 2.25 -16.69 -32.92
C MET A 522 1.22 -16.16 -33.92
N GLU A 523 0.05 -16.79 -34.02
CA GLU A 523 -1.07 -16.34 -34.84
C GLU A 523 -1.57 -14.95 -34.41
N ILE A 524 -1.84 -14.74 -33.12
CA ILE A 524 -2.31 -13.44 -32.60
C ILE A 524 -1.27 -12.35 -32.83
N THR A 525 0.01 -12.69 -32.72
CA THR A 525 1.11 -11.75 -32.96
C THR A 525 1.40 -11.54 -34.46
N GLY A 526 0.67 -12.21 -35.35
CA GLY A 526 0.76 -12.05 -36.80
C GLY A 526 1.96 -12.75 -37.45
N ASN A 527 2.54 -13.76 -36.78
CA ASN A 527 3.74 -14.45 -37.23
C ASN A 527 3.40 -15.83 -37.83
N PRO A 528 3.62 -16.06 -39.15
CA PRO A 528 3.26 -17.31 -39.79
C PRO A 528 4.25 -18.44 -39.48
N PHE A 529 3.77 -19.68 -39.50
CA PHE A 529 4.61 -20.88 -39.43
C PHE A 529 5.31 -21.12 -40.77
N VAL A 530 6.63 -21.30 -40.74
CA VAL A 530 7.49 -21.43 -41.93
C VAL A 530 8.35 -22.70 -41.88
N LEU A 531 9.00 -23.02 -42.99
CA LEU A 531 9.95 -24.14 -43.05
C LEU A 531 11.25 -23.78 -42.30
N PRO A 532 11.95 -24.77 -41.69
CA PRO A 532 13.22 -24.54 -41.04
C PRO A 532 14.23 -23.86 -41.96
N GLY A 533 14.83 -22.76 -41.48
CA GLY A 533 15.78 -21.94 -42.24
C GLY A 533 15.17 -20.73 -42.96
N ASP A 534 13.85 -20.57 -42.95
CA ASP A 534 13.18 -19.35 -43.42
C ASP A 534 13.08 -18.32 -42.28
N ASN A 535 13.46 -17.08 -42.57
CA ASN A 535 13.49 -15.96 -41.61
C ASN A 535 12.24 -15.07 -41.67
N THR A 536 11.22 -15.43 -42.44
CA THR A 536 9.98 -14.64 -42.60
C THR A 536 8.96 -14.86 -41.49
N GLY A 537 9.10 -15.91 -40.67
CA GLY A 537 8.17 -16.26 -39.60
C GLY A 537 8.82 -17.04 -38.46
N TYR A 538 8.08 -17.99 -37.87
CA TYR A 538 8.59 -18.91 -36.86
C TYR A 538 8.59 -20.37 -37.33
N TYR A 539 9.51 -21.16 -36.81
CA TYR A 539 9.53 -22.62 -36.98
C TYR A 539 9.99 -23.29 -35.68
N ILE A 540 9.84 -24.62 -35.63
CA ILE A 540 10.18 -25.42 -34.47
C ILE A 540 11.23 -26.46 -34.85
N GLU A 541 12.27 -26.60 -34.02
CA GLU A 541 13.33 -27.59 -34.20
C GLU A 541 13.54 -28.44 -32.94
N LEU A 542 14.14 -29.61 -33.09
CA LEU A 542 14.40 -30.52 -31.96
C LEU A 542 15.40 -29.90 -30.99
N SER A 543 15.04 -29.83 -29.70
CA SER A 543 15.94 -29.32 -28.66
C SER A 543 16.71 -30.41 -27.92
N LYS A 544 17.72 -30.01 -27.13
CA LYS A 544 18.56 -30.88 -26.28
C LYS A 544 18.75 -30.30 -24.87
N ASP A 545 17.81 -29.51 -24.37
CA ASP A 545 17.94 -28.91 -23.03
C ASP A 545 17.76 -29.98 -21.94
N PRO A 546 18.51 -29.88 -20.83
CA PRO A 546 18.52 -30.90 -19.77
C PRO A 546 17.25 -30.89 -18.91
N GLU A 547 16.43 -29.84 -19.02
CA GLU A 547 15.18 -29.67 -18.26
C GLU A 547 14.05 -30.59 -18.75
N TYR A 548 14.19 -31.12 -19.96
CA TYR A 548 13.14 -31.84 -20.66
C TYR A 548 13.53 -33.28 -20.99
N LEU A 549 12.54 -34.11 -21.23
CA LEU A 549 12.69 -35.49 -21.68
C LEU A 549 13.24 -35.52 -23.11
N GLU A 550 14.30 -36.32 -23.32
CA GLU A 550 14.93 -36.48 -24.63
C GLU A 550 13.93 -36.95 -25.69
N GLY A 551 13.99 -36.35 -26.89
CA GLY A 551 13.08 -36.64 -28.00
C GLY A 551 11.66 -36.06 -27.85
N ARG A 552 11.33 -35.41 -26.73
CA ARG A 552 10.02 -34.78 -26.46
C ARG A 552 10.16 -33.31 -26.05
N GLN A 553 11.02 -32.59 -26.78
CA GLN A 553 11.31 -31.17 -26.58
C GLN A 553 11.59 -30.46 -27.90
N ALA A 554 11.26 -29.19 -27.95
CA ALA A 554 11.31 -28.37 -29.14
C ALA A 554 11.76 -26.94 -28.82
N SER A 555 12.68 -26.41 -29.62
CA SER A 555 13.09 -25.01 -29.59
C SER A 555 12.23 -24.20 -30.56
N ILE A 556 11.80 -23.01 -30.12
CA ILE A 556 11.01 -22.07 -30.90
C ILE A 556 11.98 -21.07 -31.52
N ILE A 557 12.09 -21.07 -32.84
CA ILE A 557 12.94 -20.15 -33.59
C ILE A 557 12.06 -19.14 -34.31
N TYR A 558 12.35 -17.86 -34.11
CA TYR A 558 11.66 -16.75 -34.76
C TYR A 558 12.70 -15.86 -35.45
N LYS A 559 12.55 -15.68 -36.78
CA LYS A 559 13.49 -14.91 -37.62
C LYS A 559 14.97 -15.30 -37.42
N GLY A 560 15.23 -16.60 -37.26
CA GLY A 560 16.58 -17.14 -37.06
C GLY A 560 17.12 -17.01 -35.63
N LYS A 561 16.36 -16.45 -34.67
CA LYS A 561 16.74 -16.37 -33.26
C LYS A 561 15.89 -17.32 -32.42
N ARG A 562 16.53 -18.06 -31.52
CA ARG A 562 15.82 -18.87 -30.51
C ARG A 562 15.17 -17.94 -29.49
N ILE A 563 13.85 -18.00 -29.40
CA ILE A 563 13.05 -17.18 -28.49
C ILE A 563 12.44 -18.01 -27.35
N GLY A 564 12.48 -19.34 -27.44
CA GLY A 564 11.77 -20.16 -26.46
C GLY A 564 12.02 -21.64 -26.63
N THR A 565 11.48 -22.42 -25.69
CA THR A 565 11.55 -23.88 -25.69
C THR A 565 10.31 -24.43 -25.03
N PHE A 566 9.80 -25.55 -25.51
CA PHE A 566 8.77 -26.30 -24.79
C PHE A 566 9.03 -27.80 -24.86
N GLY A 567 8.59 -28.53 -23.85
CA GLY A 567 8.82 -29.95 -23.78
C GLY A 567 8.23 -30.59 -22.54
N ILE A 568 8.23 -31.92 -22.54
CA ILE A 568 7.89 -32.71 -21.37
C ILE A 568 9.01 -32.58 -20.34
N VAL A 569 8.71 -32.11 -19.14
CA VAL A 569 9.67 -31.94 -18.04
C VAL A 569 10.28 -33.30 -17.68
N HIS A 570 11.60 -33.32 -17.43
CA HIS A 570 12.30 -34.54 -17.11
C HIS A 570 11.79 -35.16 -15.79
N PRO A 571 11.51 -36.48 -15.70
CA PRO A 571 10.94 -37.10 -14.50
C PRO A 571 11.74 -36.87 -13.21
N GLN A 572 13.06 -36.84 -13.30
CA GLN A 572 13.94 -36.57 -12.14
C GLN A 572 13.67 -35.20 -11.50
N MET A 573 13.32 -34.19 -12.29
CA MET A 573 13.01 -32.85 -11.78
C MET A 573 11.68 -32.86 -11.01
N ILE A 574 10.68 -33.58 -11.53
CA ILE A 574 9.38 -33.77 -10.85
C ILE A 574 9.58 -34.45 -9.48
N GLU A 575 10.49 -35.42 -9.39
CA GLU A 575 10.85 -36.07 -8.13
C GLU A 575 11.55 -35.10 -7.17
N MET A 576 12.55 -34.36 -7.65
CA MET A 576 13.30 -33.39 -6.83
C MET A 576 12.40 -32.27 -6.28
N MET A 577 11.39 -31.84 -7.02
CA MET A 577 10.42 -30.82 -6.60
C MET A 577 9.44 -31.31 -5.52
N ASN A 578 9.31 -32.63 -5.31
CA ASN A 578 8.41 -33.20 -4.30
C ASN A 578 9.07 -33.44 -2.94
N CYS A 579 10.40 -33.35 -2.88
CA CYS A 579 11.16 -33.50 -1.65
C CYS A 579 11.07 -32.23 -0.80
N LYS A 580 10.03 -32.10 0.02
CA LYS A 580 9.97 -31.07 1.08
C LYS A 580 11.07 -31.34 2.12
N ASN A 581 11.97 -30.37 2.31
CA ASN A 581 12.86 -30.24 3.48
C ASN A 581 13.53 -31.52 4.00
N GLY A 582 14.32 -32.21 3.17
CA GLY A 582 15.25 -33.23 3.64
C GLY A 582 14.63 -34.50 4.26
N HIS A 583 13.30 -34.61 4.28
CA HIS A 583 12.60 -35.83 4.65
C HIS A 583 11.93 -36.40 3.41
N CYS A 584 12.56 -37.39 2.79
CA CYS A 584 11.87 -38.30 1.89
C CYS A 584 10.81 -39.03 2.72
N SER A 585 9.55 -38.60 2.65
CA SER A 585 8.46 -39.43 3.18
C SER A 585 8.42 -40.69 2.31
N HIS A 586 8.99 -41.78 2.81
CA HIS A 586 9.01 -43.10 2.18
C HIS A 586 7.63 -43.78 2.03
N ARG A 587 6.54 -43.01 2.09
CA ARG A 587 5.19 -43.48 1.78
C ARG A 587 4.44 -42.40 1.04
N LEU A 588 4.60 -42.42 -0.27
CA LEU A 588 3.63 -42.09 -1.31
C LEU A 588 4.49 -42.07 -2.57
N TYR A 589 4.60 -43.21 -3.23
CA TYR A 589 4.87 -43.19 -4.66
C TYR A 589 3.74 -42.36 -5.27
N PRO A 590 3.98 -41.17 -5.84
CA PRO A 590 3.10 -40.72 -6.89
C PRO A 590 3.29 -41.75 -8.00
N SER A 591 2.23 -42.33 -8.54
CA SER A 591 2.41 -43.06 -9.77
C SER A 591 3.08 -42.11 -10.78
N LEU A 592 3.99 -42.65 -11.59
CA LEU A 592 4.68 -41.99 -12.70
C LEU A 592 3.71 -41.48 -13.81
N ASP A 593 2.43 -41.27 -13.49
CA ASP A 593 1.33 -41.07 -14.44
C ASP A 593 1.03 -39.59 -14.73
N ASP A 594 1.62 -38.64 -14.00
CA ASP A 594 1.45 -37.21 -14.24
C ASP A 594 2.63 -36.65 -15.04
N ILE A 595 2.36 -36.25 -16.27
CA ILE A 595 3.35 -35.66 -17.17
C ILE A 595 3.19 -34.14 -17.15
N TRP A 596 4.30 -33.44 -16.88
CA TRP A 596 4.32 -31.99 -16.77
C TRP A 596 4.95 -31.44 -18.05
N ILE A 597 4.32 -30.47 -18.69
CA ILE A 597 4.88 -29.81 -19.88
C ILE A 597 4.99 -28.33 -19.60
N ASN A 598 6.16 -27.77 -19.83
CA ASN A 598 6.38 -26.34 -19.68
C ASN A 598 6.82 -25.72 -21.01
N LEU A 599 6.22 -24.57 -21.31
CA LEU A 599 6.62 -23.63 -22.35
C LEU A 599 7.44 -22.51 -21.74
N TYR A 600 8.49 -22.09 -22.44
CA TYR A 600 9.16 -20.80 -22.30
C TYR A 600 9.08 -20.05 -23.60
N LEU A 601 8.67 -18.78 -23.51
CA LEU A 601 8.68 -17.86 -24.62
C LEU A 601 9.18 -16.50 -24.16
N GLU A 602 10.30 -16.05 -24.72
CA GLU A 602 10.81 -14.70 -24.56
C GLU A 602 9.96 -13.74 -25.40
N ILE A 603 9.33 -12.79 -24.72
CA ILE A 603 8.38 -11.86 -25.34
C ILE A 603 9.03 -10.53 -25.72
N SER A 604 10.17 -10.17 -25.10
CA SER A 604 10.90 -8.91 -25.34
C SER A 604 11.21 -8.66 -26.81
N GLU A 605 11.45 -9.71 -27.59
CA GLU A 605 11.80 -9.63 -29.00
C GLU A 605 10.64 -9.16 -29.90
N PHE A 606 9.38 -9.38 -29.47
CA PHE A 606 8.21 -8.94 -30.24
C PHE A 606 7.90 -7.46 -30.06
N ALA A 607 8.29 -6.87 -28.93
CA ALA A 607 8.02 -5.46 -28.59
C ALA A 607 8.95 -4.46 -29.28
N ASN A 608 10.12 -4.91 -29.77
CA ASN A 608 11.15 -4.04 -30.37
C ASN A 608 10.95 -3.73 -31.86
N HIS A 609 9.89 -4.22 -32.50
CA HIS A 609 9.62 -3.97 -33.92
C HIS A 609 8.63 -2.80 -34.12
N PRO A 610 8.96 -1.81 -34.97
CA PRO A 610 8.10 -0.65 -35.26
C PRO A 610 6.86 -0.98 -36.12
N ALA A 611 6.55 -2.26 -36.34
CA ALA A 611 5.35 -2.70 -37.07
C ALA A 611 4.05 -2.50 -36.27
N TRP A 612 4.16 -2.13 -34.98
CA TRP A 612 3.04 -1.70 -34.16
C TRP A 612 2.73 -0.22 -34.38
N CYS A 613 2.31 0.11 -35.60
CA CYS A 613 1.29 1.15 -35.74
C CYS A 613 -0.03 0.47 -35.38
N VAL A 614 -0.68 0.94 -34.31
CA VAL A 614 -2.10 0.66 -34.08
C VAL A 614 -2.81 0.84 -35.42
N PRO A 615 -3.47 -0.18 -35.99
CA PRO A 615 -4.20 0.03 -37.23
C PRO A 615 -5.25 1.08 -36.92
N SER A 616 -5.19 2.23 -37.60
CA SER A 616 -6.37 3.07 -37.72
C SER A 616 -7.51 2.19 -38.22
N THR A 617 -8.72 2.45 -37.72
CA THR A 617 -9.98 1.72 -37.88
C THR A 617 -10.36 1.25 -39.31
N ASP A 618 -9.58 1.53 -40.35
CA ASP A 618 -9.85 1.24 -41.76
C ASP A 618 -9.31 -0.11 -42.28
N ASP A 619 -8.31 -0.74 -41.64
CA ASP A 619 -7.69 -1.98 -42.15
C ASP A 619 -8.41 -3.29 -41.74
N VAL A 620 -9.45 -3.21 -40.89
CA VAL A 620 -10.24 -4.37 -40.42
C VAL A 620 -11.14 -4.97 -41.53
N ARG A 621 -11.19 -4.36 -42.72
CA ARG A 621 -12.06 -4.83 -43.83
C ARG A 621 -11.53 -6.04 -44.63
N ARG A 622 -10.31 -6.52 -44.37
CA ARG A 622 -9.66 -7.57 -45.21
C ARG A 622 -9.71 -9.00 -44.67
N TYR A 623 -10.11 -9.24 -43.42
CA TYR A 623 -10.21 -10.59 -42.88
C TYR A 623 -11.68 -11.03 -42.81
N GLY A 624 -11.98 -12.19 -43.40
CA GLY A 624 -13.34 -12.69 -43.65
C GLY A 624 -14.17 -12.89 -42.38
N HIS A 625 -14.89 -11.85 -41.98
CA HIS A 625 -15.99 -11.92 -41.02
C HIS A 625 -17.29 -12.26 -41.75
N CYS A 626 -18.10 -13.16 -41.20
CA CYS A 626 -19.46 -13.40 -41.69
C CYS A 626 -20.34 -12.24 -41.24
N VAL A 627 -20.52 -11.25 -42.12
CA VAL A 627 -21.39 -10.09 -41.86
C VAL A 627 -22.83 -10.49 -42.13
N VAL A 628 -23.61 -10.71 -41.07
CA VAL A 628 -25.07 -10.86 -41.21
C VAL A 628 -25.70 -9.48 -41.06
N GLY A 629 -25.93 -8.82 -42.19
CA GLY A 629 -26.69 -7.56 -42.22
C GLY A 629 -28.18 -7.83 -42.00
N LEU A 630 -28.71 -7.53 -40.82
CA LEU A 630 -30.14 -7.55 -40.55
C LEU A 630 -30.64 -6.11 -40.44
N ARG A 631 -31.69 -5.78 -41.19
CA ARG A 631 -32.35 -4.46 -41.17
C ARG A 631 -33.40 -4.45 -40.07
N TRP A 632 -33.34 -3.48 -39.16
CA TRP A 632 -34.29 -3.32 -38.06
C TRP A 632 -34.93 -1.94 -38.12
N LYS A 633 -36.18 -1.81 -37.66
CA LYS A 633 -36.81 -0.52 -37.36
C LYS A 633 -36.85 -0.35 -35.85
N TYR A 634 -36.49 0.83 -35.34
CA TYR A 634 -36.63 1.15 -33.91
C TYR A 634 -37.51 2.38 -33.71
N VAL A 635 -38.08 2.49 -32.52
CA VAL A 635 -38.95 3.60 -32.12
C VAL A 635 -38.21 4.43 -31.08
N HIS A 636 -38.17 5.74 -31.29
CA HIS A 636 -37.49 6.68 -30.38
C HIS A 636 -38.52 7.23 -29.38
N LEU A 637 -38.29 7.04 -28.08
CA LEU A 637 -39.14 7.58 -27.02
C LEU A 637 -38.62 8.95 -26.57
N GLU A 638 -39.33 10.02 -26.93
CA GLU A 638 -39.16 11.34 -26.32
C GLU A 638 -40.26 11.58 -25.29
N TYR A 639 -39.89 11.79 -24.02
CA TYR A 639 -40.83 12.20 -22.99
C TYR A 639 -40.34 13.48 -22.32
N LYS A 640 -41.11 14.56 -22.45
CA LYS A 640 -40.87 15.89 -21.84
C LYS A 640 -39.43 16.42 -21.98
N GLY A 641 -38.90 16.40 -23.20
CA GLY A 641 -37.64 17.09 -23.54
C GLY A 641 -36.36 16.46 -22.97
N SER A 642 -36.43 15.25 -22.44
CA SER A 642 -35.26 14.43 -22.10
C SER A 642 -35.32 13.11 -22.87
N ILE A 643 -34.18 12.66 -23.41
CA ILE A 643 -34.06 11.40 -24.14
C ILE A 643 -34.19 10.25 -23.14
N VAL A 644 -35.25 9.45 -23.24
CA VAL A 644 -35.51 8.32 -22.34
C VAL A 644 -35.53 7.03 -23.15
N GLY A 645 -34.37 6.37 -23.24
CA GLY A 645 -34.24 4.94 -23.53
C GLY A 645 -34.61 4.43 -24.94
N PHE A 646 -33.85 3.43 -25.41
CA PHE A 646 -34.08 2.70 -26.66
C PHE A 646 -35.05 1.53 -26.43
N VAL A 647 -36.09 1.39 -27.26
CA VAL A 647 -36.93 0.18 -27.30
C VAL A 647 -36.96 -0.36 -28.74
N ILE A 648 -36.46 -1.58 -28.92
CA ILE A 648 -36.49 -2.31 -30.20
C ILE A 648 -37.81 -3.08 -30.26
N LEU A 649 -38.68 -2.75 -31.23
CA LEU A 649 -39.93 -3.48 -31.46
C LEU A 649 -39.76 -4.46 -32.63
N TRP A 650 -40.11 -5.72 -32.44
CA TRP A 650 -40.13 -6.73 -33.51
C TRP A 650 -41.55 -6.87 -34.06
N ALA A 651 -41.79 -6.42 -35.30
CA ALA A 651 -43.03 -6.72 -36.01
C ALA A 651 -42.74 -7.04 -37.49
N ALA A 652 -42.82 -8.34 -37.79
CA ALA A 652 -43.18 -8.95 -39.06
C ALA A 652 -42.49 -8.41 -40.33
N PHE A 653 -41.32 -8.95 -40.71
CA PHE A 653 -40.92 -9.21 -42.11
C PHE A 653 -39.68 -10.11 -42.13
N ALA A 654 -39.85 -11.38 -41.74
CA ALA A 654 -38.82 -12.40 -41.90
C ALA A 654 -39.39 -13.62 -42.62
N SER A 655 -39.40 -13.58 -43.96
CA SER A 655 -39.11 -14.71 -44.87
C SER A 655 -39.18 -14.24 -46.32
N PRO A 656 -38.24 -14.65 -47.20
CA PRO A 656 -37.88 -16.06 -47.41
C PRO A 656 -36.36 -16.30 -47.69
N LEU A 657 -35.51 -16.37 -46.66
CA LEU A 657 -34.09 -16.75 -46.87
C LEU A 657 -33.54 -17.80 -45.89
N ILE A 658 -34.26 -18.14 -44.82
CA ILE A 658 -33.85 -19.21 -43.90
C ILE A 658 -35.13 -19.91 -43.44
N GLY A 659 -35.39 -21.11 -43.97
CA GLY A 659 -36.62 -21.87 -43.73
C GLY A 659 -36.75 -22.42 -42.30
N LEU A 660 -36.98 -21.54 -41.32
CA LEU A 660 -37.27 -21.88 -39.93
C LEU A 660 -38.66 -21.32 -39.56
N LYS A 661 -39.65 -22.22 -39.40
CA LYS A 661 -40.90 -21.89 -38.72
C LYS A 661 -40.63 -21.80 -37.22
N ALA A 662 -40.82 -20.63 -36.64
CA ALA A 662 -41.02 -20.47 -35.20
C ALA A 662 -42.45 -19.98 -34.99
N ASP A 663 -43.27 -20.81 -34.33
CA ASP A 663 -44.64 -20.47 -33.94
C ASP A 663 -44.59 -19.48 -32.77
N MET A 664 -44.86 -18.20 -33.03
CA MET A 664 -45.09 -17.17 -32.01
C MET A 664 -46.18 -16.22 -32.53
N ASP A 665 -47.32 -16.16 -31.82
CA ASP A 665 -48.44 -15.27 -32.14
C ASP A 665 -48.03 -13.77 -32.01
N PRO A 666 -48.50 -12.89 -32.92
CA PRO A 666 -48.18 -11.46 -32.87
C PRO A 666 -48.94 -10.75 -31.74
N PHE A 667 -48.20 -10.08 -30.87
CA PHE A 667 -48.72 -9.16 -29.86
C PHE A 667 -49.15 -7.84 -30.51
N GLU A 668 -50.45 -7.53 -30.52
CA GLU A 668 -50.96 -6.19 -30.79
C GLU A 668 -50.65 -5.26 -29.60
N ALA A 669 -49.93 -4.17 -29.85
CA ALA A 669 -49.70 -3.10 -28.88
C ALA A 669 -50.58 -1.91 -29.24
N GLU A 670 -51.58 -1.61 -28.41
CA GLU A 670 -52.25 -0.29 -28.42
C GLU A 670 -51.22 0.75 -27.96
N MET A 671 -50.86 1.68 -28.86
CA MET A 671 -49.93 2.77 -28.61
C MET A 671 -50.71 4.05 -28.28
N GLU A 672 -50.55 4.59 -27.06
CA GLU A 672 -50.98 5.96 -26.73
C GLU A 672 -50.01 7.01 -27.28
N GLU A 673 -50.57 8.19 -27.58
CA GLU A 673 -49.99 9.30 -28.33
C GLU A 673 -48.70 9.88 -27.71
N GLY A 674 -47.64 9.97 -28.51
CA GLY A 674 -46.41 10.67 -28.13
C GLY A 674 -45.09 10.15 -28.74
N LEU A 675 -45.13 9.17 -29.65
CA LEU A 675 -43.95 8.46 -30.12
C LEU A 675 -43.57 8.80 -31.57
N LYS A 676 -42.31 9.16 -31.82
CA LYS A 676 -41.75 9.33 -33.19
C LYS A 676 -40.89 8.11 -33.57
N VAL A 677 -41.14 7.55 -34.74
CA VAL A 677 -40.42 6.39 -35.31
C VAL A 677 -39.33 6.89 -36.26
N SER A 678 -38.13 6.32 -36.18
CA SER A 678 -36.99 6.65 -37.05
C SER A 678 -36.22 5.39 -37.43
N GLU A 679 -35.83 5.24 -38.69
CA GLU A 679 -35.13 4.05 -39.20
C GLU A 679 -33.61 4.27 -39.20
N ALA A 680 -32.84 3.29 -38.72
CA ALA A 680 -31.41 3.21 -39.01
C ALA A 680 -30.94 1.75 -39.16
N GLU A 681 -29.85 1.55 -39.90
CA GLU A 681 -29.21 0.26 -40.11
C GLU A 681 -28.14 0.02 -39.05
N LEU A 682 -28.23 -1.10 -38.34
CA LEU A 682 -27.24 -1.51 -37.35
C LEU A 682 -26.50 -2.76 -37.85
N MET A 683 -25.17 -2.67 -37.94
CA MET A 683 -24.30 -3.83 -38.22
C MET A 683 -23.73 -4.38 -36.91
N VAL A 684 -23.97 -5.66 -36.64
CA VAL A 684 -23.41 -6.37 -35.49
C VAL A 684 -22.36 -7.37 -35.99
N TYR A 685 -21.14 -7.24 -35.47
CA TYR A 685 -20.04 -8.14 -35.79
C TYR A 685 -20.04 -9.33 -34.83
N LEU A 686 -20.18 -10.54 -35.36
CA LEU A 686 -20.17 -11.77 -34.57
C LEU A 686 -18.92 -12.58 -34.86
N HIS A 687 -18.25 -13.02 -33.79
CA HIS A 687 -17.10 -13.89 -33.88
C HIS A 687 -17.51 -15.31 -34.35
N PRO A 688 -16.75 -15.99 -35.23
CA PRO A 688 -17.12 -17.29 -35.80
C PRO A 688 -17.36 -18.41 -34.78
N SER A 689 -16.77 -18.35 -33.59
CA SER A 689 -16.99 -19.33 -32.50
C SER A 689 -18.41 -19.31 -31.93
N ASN A 690 -19.15 -18.20 -32.09
CA ASN A 690 -20.54 -18.04 -31.63
C ASN A 690 -21.58 -18.38 -32.73
N SER A 691 -21.13 -18.90 -33.87
CA SER A 691 -21.94 -19.13 -35.08
C SER A 691 -22.94 -20.30 -35.00
N LYS A 692 -22.87 -21.15 -33.97
CA LYS A 692 -23.78 -22.29 -33.83
C LYS A 692 -25.23 -21.88 -33.48
N ASN A 693 -25.43 -20.72 -32.86
CA ASN A 693 -26.74 -20.14 -32.60
C ASN A 693 -26.67 -18.61 -32.66
N VAL A 694 -26.51 -18.09 -33.88
CA VAL A 694 -26.33 -16.67 -34.20
C VAL A 694 -27.37 -15.79 -33.50
N THR A 695 -28.63 -16.22 -33.46
CA THR A 695 -29.73 -15.51 -32.80
C THR A 695 -29.48 -15.31 -31.31
N GLN A 696 -29.01 -16.36 -30.62
CA GLN A 696 -28.70 -16.32 -29.19
C GLN A 696 -27.50 -15.42 -28.89
N ALA A 697 -26.46 -15.47 -29.74
CA ALA A 697 -25.28 -14.63 -29.58
C ALA A 697 -25.61 -13.13 -29.77
N ILE A 698 -26.46 -12.82 -30.75
CA ILE A 698 -27.00 -11.47 -30.97
C ILE A 698 -27.82 -11.02 -29.76
N HIS A 699 -28.71 -11.88 -29.25
CA HIS A 699 -29.54 -11.57 -28.09
C HIS A 699 -28.71 -11.28 -26.83
N ASN A 700 -27.67 -12.08 -26.56
CA ASN A 700 -26.77 -11.86 -25.43
C ASN A 700 -26.05 -10.50 -25.55
N HIS A 701 -25.59 -10.15 -26.75
CA HIS A 701 -24.90 -8.90 -27.01
C HIS A 701 -25.82 -7.67 -26.82
N PHE A 702 -27.03 -7.71 -27.36
CA PHE A 702 -28.01 -6.64 -27.15
C PHE A 702 -28.46 -6.51 -25.70
N THR A 703 -28.50 -7.61 -24.96
CA THR A 703 -28.90 -7.62 -23.55
C THR A 703 -27.82 -7.00 -22.67
N SER A 704 -26.55 -7.32 -22.92
CA SER A 704 -25.45 -6.59 -22.30
C SER A 704 -25.56 -5.09 -22.65
N MET A 705 -25.77 -4.70 -23.91
CA MET A 705 -25.94 -3.27 -24.25
C MET A 705 -27.12 -2.59 -23.54
N LEU A 706 -28.24 -3.28 -23.32
CA LEU A 706 -29.41 -2.76 -22.60
C LEU A 706 -29.12 -2.48 -21.11
N PHE A 707 -28.26 -3.28 -20.48
CA PHE A 707 -27.97 -3.18 -19.04
C PHE A 707 -26.60 -2.58 -18.70
N ASN A 708 -25.70 -2.43 -19.67
CA ASN A 708 -24.32 -1.95 -19.50
C ASN A 708 -24.12 -0.44 -19.78
N GLN A 709 -25.20 0.36 -19.90
CA GLN A 709 -25.07 1.82 -19.94
C GLN A 709 -25.06 2.42 -18.53
N GLY A 710 -23.87 2.45 -17.93
CA GLY A 710 -23.57 2.98 -16.59
C GLY A 710 -23.77 4.48 -16.36
N LYS A 711 -24.75 5.14 -16.99
CA LYS A 711 -25.08 6.57 -16.77
C LYS A 711 -26.57 6.91 -16.93
N PHE A 712 -27.46 6.14 -16.31
CA PHE A 712 -28.84 6.60 -16.10
C PHE A 712 -29.16 6.62 -14.60
N MET A 713 -29.40 7.82 -14.05
CA MET A 713 -29.81 8.05 -12.64
C MET A 713 -31.27 7.62 -12.36
N LEU A 714 -31.79 6.59 -13.02
CA LEU A 714 -33.15 6.08 -12.78
C LEU A 714 -33.16 4.55 -12.71
N PRO A 715 -33.99 3.97 -11.83
CA PRO A 715 -34.08 2.52 -11.68
C PRO A 715 -34.66 1.85 -12.94
N ILE A 716 -33.93 0.89 -13.50
CA ILE A 716 -34.37 0.12 -14.68
C ILE A 716 -35.48 -0.85 -14.25
N VAL A 717 -36.65 -0.75 -14.90
CA VAL A 717 -37.81 -1.61 -14.67
C VAL A 717 -38.01 -2.56 -15.85
N THR A 718 -38.10 -3.86 -15.58
CA THR A 718 -38.28 -4.89 -16.62
C THR A 718 -39.44 -5.84 -16.31
N LYS A 719 -39.85 -6.62 -17.32
CA LYS A 719 -40.91 -7.65 -17.24
C LYS A 719 -40.31 -9.02 -17.51
N GLY A 720 -40.73 -10.02 -16.75
CA GLY A 720 -40.35 -11.40 -17.04
C GLY A 720 -41.44 -12.39 -16.64
N LYS A 721 -41.38 -13.59 -17.22
CA LYS A 721 -42.31 -14.69 -16.93
C LYS A 721 -41.75 -15.55 -15.80
N VAL A 722 -42.53 -15.74 -14.75
CA VAL A 722 -42.17 -16.65 -13.64
C VAL A 722 -42.10 -18.07 -14.17
N VAL A 723 -40.97 -18.74 -13.96
CA VAL A 723 -40.76 -20.13 -14.40
C VAL A 723 -40.67 -21.11 -13.24
N LYS A 724 -40.25 -20.64 -12.07
CA LYS A 724 -40.18 -21.45 -10.86
C LYS A 724 -40.40 -20.54 -9.65
N LEU A 725 -41.19 -21.05 -8.71
CA LEU A 725 -41.34 -20.46 -7.38
C LEU A 725 -40.59 -21.35 -6.39
N GLY A 726 -40.10 -20.73 -5.32
CA GLY A 726 -39.50 -21.37 -4.16
C GLY A 726 -39.96 -20.62 -2.90
N GLU A 727 -39.82 -21.26 -1.73
CA GLU A 727 -40.25 -20.68 -0.45
C GLU A 727 -39.59 -19.32 -0.14
N HIS A 728 -38.36 -19.11 -0.61
CA HIS A 728 -37.58 -17.89 -0.39
C HIS A 728 -37.17 -17.17 -1.70
N SER A 729 -37.70 -17.58 -2.85
CA SER A 729 -37.30 -17.00 -4.14
C SER A 729 -38.35 -17.10 -5.25
N ILE A 730 -38.31 -16.16 -6.18
CA ILE A 730 -39.07 -16.18 -7.44
C ILE A 730 -38.08 -16.19 -8.60
N HIS A 731 -38.10 -17.24 -9.40
CA HIS A 731 -37.26 -17.38 -10.59
C HIS A 731 -38.06 -17.01 -11.85
N ILE A 732 -37.48 -16.14 -12.65
CA ILE A 732 -38.13 -15.45 -13.76
C ILE A 732 -37.23 -15.58 -14.99
N ILE A 733 -37.83 -15.74 -16.17
CA ILE A 733 -37.11 -15.58 -17.44
C ILE A 733 -37.50 -14.24 -18.07
N VAL A 734 -36.50 -13.43 -18.40
CA VAL A 734 -36.62 -12.15 -19.08
C VAL A 734 -36.20 -12.33 -20.53
N LEU A 735 -37.04 -11.87 -21.47
CA LEU A 735 -36.81 -11.95 -22.92
C LEU A 735 -36.55 -13.36 -23.50
N GLY A 736 -36.78 -14.41 -22.72
CA GLY A 736 -36.67 -15.82 -23.14
C GLY A 736 -35.30 -16.46 -22.94
N PHE A 737 -34.29 -15.72 -22.46
CA PHE A 737 -32.92 -16.25 -22.33
C PHE A 737 -32.13 -15.72 -21.13
N SER A 738 -32.52 -14.60 -20.52
CA SER A 738 -31.91 -14.13 -19.27
C SER A 738 -32.70 -14.66 -18.09
N SER A 739 -31.98 -15.18 -17.09
CA SER A 739 -32.59 -15.65 -15.85
C SER A 739 -32.59 -14.51 -14.83
N ALA A 740 -33.65 -14.40 -14.04
CA ALA A 740 -33.74 -13.43 -12.98
C ALA A 740 -34.24 -14.09 -11.70
N THR A 741 -33.69 -13.70 -10.55
CA THR A 741 -34.12 -14.18 -9.24
C THR A 741 -34.48 -12.99 -8.35
N ILE A 742 -35.64 -13.07 -7.72
CA ILE A 742 -36.03 -12.18 -6.62
C ILE A 742 -36.00 -13.01 -5.35
N ILE A 743 -35.18 -12.61 -4.38
CA ILE A 743 -35.03 -13.28 -3.08
C ILE A 743 -36.04 -12.72 -2.07
N GLU A 744 -36.33 -13.45 -0.99
CA GLU A 744 -37.36 -13.10 0.00
C GLU A 744 -37.31 -11.66 0.51
N GLU A 745 -36.11 -11.11 0.77
CA GLU A 745 -35.91 -9.72 1.20
C GLU A 745 -36.42 -8.69 0.18
N ASP A 746 -36.53 -9.09 -1.08
CA ASP A 746 -36.97 -8.29 -2.23
C ASP A 746 -38.37 -8.67 -2.74
N ILE A 747 -39.01 -9.64 -2.06
CA ILE A 747 -40.43 -9.94 -2.19
C ILE A 747 -41.18 -9.07 -1.19
N ARG A 748 -42.26 -8.42 -1.63
CA ARG A 748 -43.05 -7.57 -0.74
C ARG A 748 -43.69 -8.43 0.37
N GLU A 749 -43.66 -7.94 1.61
CA GLU A 749 -44.24 -8.61 2.79
C GLU A 749 -45.73 -8.98 2.64
N GLU A 750 -46.46 -8.28 1.76
CA GLU A 750 -47.85 -8.60 1.44
C GLU A 750 -48.01 -9.92 0.66
N PHE A 751 -46.97 -10.43 0.00
CA PHE A 751 -47.01 -11.69 -0.72
C PHE A 751 -46.49 -12.81 0.15
N THR A 752 -47.37 -13.76 0.49
CA THR A 752 -47.03 -14.92 1.31
C THR A 752 -46.98 -16.18 0.47
N HIS A 753 -45.90 -16.96 0.62
CA HIS A 753 -45.75 -18.25 -0.02
C HIS A 753 -46.80 -19.25 0.52
N LYS A 754 -47.50 -19.94 -0.38
CA LYS A 754 -48.53 -20.94 -0.08
C LYS A 754 -48.46 -22.07 -1.09
N VAL A 755 -48.58 -23.31 -0.61
CA VAL A 755 -48.74 -24.49 -1.47
C VAL A 755 -50.23 -24.79 -1.64
N LYS A 756 -50.74 -24.72 -2.87
CA LYS A 756 -52.14 -25.06 -3.20
C LYS A 756 -52.17 -26.17 -4.23
N HIS A 757 -52.85 -27.28 -3.92
CA HIS A 757 -52.98 -28.44 -4.80
C HIS A 757 -51.64 -28.99 -5.36
N GLY A 758 -50.55 -28.87 -4.60
CA GLY A 758 -49.21 -29.32 -5.01
C GLY A 758 -48.41 -28.30 -5.82
N GLU A 759 -48.96 -27.12 -6.11
CA GLU A 759 -48.28 -26.03 -6.80
C GLU A 759 -47.93 -24.89 -5.81
N GLU A 760 -46.72 -24.36 -5.93
CA GLU A 760 -46.23 -23.23 -5.14
C GLU A 760 -46.77 -21.92 -5.69
N VAL A 761 -47.31 -21.07 -4.83
CA VAL A 761 -47.96 -19.81 -5.19
C VAL A 761 -47.64 -18.72 -4.17
N TYR A 762 -47.29 -17.52 -4.61
CA TYR A 762 -47.27 -16.34 -3.74
C TYR A 762 -48.61 -15.62 -3.82
N GLY A 763 -49.36 -15.58 -2.71
CA GLY A 763 -50.66 -14.91 -2.63
C GLY A 763 -50.59 -13.62 -1.83
N SER A 764 -51.16 -12.54 -2.35
CA SER A 764 -51.28 -11.28 -1.62
C SER A 764 -52.22 -11.42 -0.42
N THR A 765 -51.79 -10.94 0.75
CA THR A 765 -52.59 -10.84 1.99
C THR A 765 -53.62 -9.71 1.90
N VAL A 766 -53.33 -8.68 1.10
CA VAL A 766 -54.18 -7.48 0.91
C VAL A 766 -55.24 -7.69 -0.16
N ASN A 767 -54.91 -8.34 -1.29
CA ASN A 767 -55.87 -8.61 -2.37
C ASN A 767 -55.91 -10.10 -2.73
N ARG A 768 -57.01 -10.79 -2.37
CA ARG A 768 -57.21 -12.23 -2.65
C ARG A 768 -57.15 -12.61 -4.13
N ARG A 769 -57.31 -11.66 -5.05
CA ARG A 769 -57.21 -11.88 -6.51
C ARG A 769 -55.77 -11.76 -7.04
N HIS A 770 -54.85 -11.16 -6.30
CA HIS A 770 -53.45 -11.06 -6.70
C HIS A 770 -52.67 -12.28 -6.23
N LYS A 771 -52.23 -13.07 -7.20
CA LYS A 771 -51.36 -14.22 -7.00
C LYS A 771 -50.27 -14.23 -8.05
N ILE A 772 -49.10 -14.71 -7.64
CA ILE A 772 -47.98 -15.00 -8.53
C ILE A 772 -47.85 -16.52 -8.55
N GLU A 773 -48.22 -17.09 -9.69
CA GLU A 773 -48.16 -18.52 -10.00
C GLU A 773 -47.16 -18.72 -11.15
N VAL A 774 -46.65 -19.94 -11.35
CA VAL A 774 -45.77 -20.24 -12.48
C VAL A 774 -46.47 -19.86 -13.79
N GLY A 775 -45.78 -19.10 -14.64
CA GLY A 775 -46.32 -18.52 -15.87
C GLY A 775 -46.82 -17.08 -15.76
N THR A 776 -46.92 -16.52 -14.55
CA THR A 776 -47.29 -15.12 -14.34
C THR A 776 -46.22 -14.18 -14.88
N ILE A 777 -46.61 -13.11 -15.58
CA ILE A 777 -45.68 -12.04 -15.98
C ILE A 777 -45.60 -11.02 -14.85
N VAL A 778 -44.41 -10.83 -14.30
CA VAL A 778 -44.13 -9.90 -13.20
C VAL A 778 -43.26 -8.75 -13.69
N ARG A 779 -43.57 -7.54 -13.21
CA ARG A 779 -42.70 -6.35 -13.34
C ARG A 779 -41.83 -6.24 -12.11
N PHE A 780 -40.53 -6.06 -12.31
CA PHE A 780 -39.59 -5.90 -11.22
C PHE A 780 -38.50 -4.89 -11.59
N GLN A 781 -37.95 -4.25 -10.56
CA GLN A 781 -36.84 -3.32 -10.67
C GLN A 781 -35.53 -4.11 -10.63
N VAL A 782 -34.63 -3.83 -11.56
CA VAL A 782 -33.30 -4.45 -11.59
C VAL A 782 -32.42 -3.79 -10.53
N LYS A 783 -31.85 -4.59 -9.64
CA LYS A 783 -30.86 -4.16 -8.63
C LYS A 783 -29.43 -4.38 -9.11
N SER A 784 -29.17 -5.55 -9.67
CA SER A 784 -27.87 -5.92 -10.23
C SER A 784 -28.03 -6.89 -11.39
N PHE A 785 -27.03 -6.89 -12.27
CA PHE A 785 -26.94 -7.78 -13.42
C PHE A 785 -25.53 -8.39 -13.44
N ASP A 786 -25.46 -9.71 -13.51
CA ASP A 786 -24.24 -10.46 -13.72
C ASP A 786 -24.11 -10.77 -15.21
N GLU A 787 -23.11 -10.17 -15.85
CA GLU A 787 -22.87 -10.28 -17.29
C GLU A 787 -22.37 -11.67 -17.71
N GLU A 788 -21.68 -12.40 -16.82
CA GLU A 788 -21.04 -13.68 -17.15
C GLU A 788 -22.08 -14.80 -17.25
N ILE A 789 -23.06 -14.80 -16.35
CA ILE A 789 -24.11 -15.83 -16.30
C ILE A 789 -25.47 -15.33 -16.82
N LEU A 790 -25.54 -14.09 -17.32
CA LEU A 790 -26.78 -13.43 -17.77
C LEU A 790 -27.90 -13.51 -16.72
N HIS A 791 -27.54 -13.27 -15.46
CA HIS A 791 -28.43 -13.38 -14.31
C HIS A 791 -28.77 -12.00 -13.75
N ILE A 792 -30.05 -11.76 -13.51
CA ILE A 792 -30.57 -10.50 -12.99
C ILE A 792 -31.07 -10.70 -11.56
N SER A 793 -30.62 -9.86 -10.63
CA SER A 793 -31.25 -9.75 -9.31
C SER A 793 -32.12 -8.50 -9.27
N GLY A 794 -33.32 -8.59 -8.70
CA GLY A 794 -34.26 -7.48 -8.68
C GLY A 794 -35.31 -7.55 -7.59
N SER A 795 -36.12 -6.50 -7.48
CA SER A 795 -37.16 -6.32 -6.46
C SER A 795 -38.54 -6.03 -7.06
N LEU A 796 -39.60 -6.55 -6.44
CA LEU A 796 -40.98 -6.36 -6.92
C LEU A 796 -41.47 -4.92 -6.70
N LEU A 797 -41.98 -4.28 -7.77
CA LEU A 797 -42.46 -2.89 -7.71
C LEU A 797 -43.87 -2.74 -7.14
N GLN A 798 -44.19 -1.52 -6.68
CA GLN A 798 -45.40 -1.24 -5.90
C GLN A 798 -46.74 -1.06 -6.66
N PRO A 799 -46.78 -0.94 -8.01
CA PRO A 799 -48.03 -1.20 -8.74
C PRO A 799 -47.84 -2.10 -9.98
N HIS A 800 -48.70 -3.13 -10.10
CA HIS A 800 -48.85 -4.05 -11.26
C HIS A 800 -48.05 -5.37 -11.28
N THR A 801 -47.91 -6.01 -10.12
CA THR A 801 -47.42 -7.39 -10.00
C THR A 801 -48.59 -8.36 -9.77
N GLY A 802 -49.09 -8.96 -10.85
CA GLY A 802 -50.15 -9.99 -10.83
C GLY A 802 -51.10 -9.89 -12.03
N SER A 803 -51.49 -11.04 -12.61
CA SER A 803 -52.41 -11.11 -13.74
C SER A 803 -53.87 -10.92 -13.30
N VAL A 804 -54.61 -10.04 -13.98
CA VAL A 804 -56.07 -10.16 -14.08
C VAL A 804 -56.32 -11.16 -15.20
N SER A 805 -56.98 -12.26 -14.90
CA SER A 805 -57.37 -13.29 -15.87
C SER A 805 -58.34 -12.72 -16.91
N CYS A 806 -57.84 -12.32 -18.08
CA CYS A 806 -58.70 -12.03 -19.23
C CYS A 806 -59.00 -13.32 -20.00
N ASN A 807 -59.85 -14.17 -19.41
CA ASN A 807 -60.62 -15.14 -20.15
C ASN A 807 -62.00 -14.52 -20.36
N ILE A 808 -62.18 -13.76 -21.44
CA ILE A 808 -63.51 -13.32 -21.89
C ILE A 808 -63.75 -13.87 -23.29
N LYS A 809 -64.29 -15.10 -23.32
CA LYS A 809 -65.24 -15.46 -24.38
C LYS A 809 -66.36 -14.42 -24.35
N LYS A 810 -66.58 -13.76 -25.49
CA LYS A 810 -67.69 -12.83 -25.79
C LYS A 810 -68.91 -13.02 -24.89
N ARG A 811 -69.22 -12.03 -24.06
CA ARG A 811 -70.60 -11.74 -23.64
C ARG A 811 -70.79 -10.23 -23.51
N LYS A 812 -71.81 -9.74 -24.22
CA LYS A 812 -72.26 -8.35 -24.25
C LYS A 812 -72.85 -7.94 -22.88
N GLY A 813 -72.50 -6.74 -22.43
CA GLY A 813 -73.45 -5.77 -21.88
C GLY A 813 -73.51 -5.56 -20.35
N ARG A 814 -73.59 -4.26 -20.00
CA ARG A 814 -74.05 -3.57 -18.77
C ARG A 814 -73.05 -3.46 -17.62
N GLU A 815 -72.50 -2.29 -17.30
CA GLU A 815 -73.02 -1.07 -16.61
C GLU A 815 -72.91 -1.12 -15.07
N ALA A 816 -72.32 -0.04 -14.53
CA ALA A 816 -72.57 0.64 -13.25
C ALA A 816 -71.73 0.35 -11.97
N ASP A 817 -71.28 1.47 -11.39
CA ASP A 817 -71.19 1.87 -9.96
C ASP A 817 -69.97 1.46 -9.09
N ASN A 818 -69.13 2.42 -8.63
CA ASN A 818 -69.21 3.27 -7.40
C ASN A 818 -68.89 2.43 -6.11
N ILE A 819 -68.15 2.82 -5.05
CA ILE A 819 -67.75 4.09 -4.41
C ILE A 819 -66.83 3.76 -3.17
N SER A 820 -65.97 4.72 -2.77
CA SER A 820 -65.37 5.12 -1.45
C SER A 820 -64.79 4.11 -0.40
N VAL A 821 -63.54 4.27 0.09
CA VAL A 821 -62.98 5.07 1.25
C VAL A 821 -63.26 4.50 2.66
N SER A 822 -62.20 4.22 3.45
CA SER A 822 -61.88 4.87 4.76
C SER A 822 -60.82 4.10 5.58
N VAL A 823 -59.95 4.86 6.24
CA VAL A 823 -58.93 4.46 7.23
C VAL A 823 -59.54 4.61 8.63
N ASP A 824 -59.13 3.80 9.61
CA ASP A 824 -59.14 4.19 11.03
C ASP A 824 -58.14 3.35 11.87
N GLU A 825 -57.56 4.03 12.87
CA GLU A 825 -56.52 3.62 13.82
C GLU A 825 -57.06 2.91 15.08
N ASP A 826 -56.12 2.48 15.93
CA ASP A 826 -56.16 2.34 17.42
C ASP A 826 -56.20 0.96 18.11
N SER A 827 -55.05 0.65 18.75
CA SER A 827 -54.87 0.46 20.21
C SER A 827 -54.82 -0.94 20.89
N LEU A 828 -53.87 -1.00 21.86
CA LEU A 828 -53.88 -1.66 23.20
C LEU A 828 -53.43 -3.13 23.45
N SER A 829 -52.19 -3.23 23.97
CA SER A 829 -51.73 -3.77 25.29
C SER A 829 -51.96 -5.22 25.79
N LEU A 830 -50.82 -5.84 26.18
CA LEU A 830 -50.49 -6.61 27.41
C LEU A 830 -51.28 -7.89 27.81
N LYS A 831 -50.56 -9.03 27.90
CA LYS A 831 -50.30 -9.77 29.17
C LYS A 831 -49.33 -10.96 29.02
N THR A 832 -48.59 -11.16 30.11
CA THR A 832 -47.53 -12.12 30.49
C THR A 832 -47.97 -13.59 30.61
N ASP A 833 -47.04 -14.54 30.39
CA ASP A 833 -46.66 -15.51 31.45
C ASP A 833 -45.41 -16.38 31.16
N TYR A 834 -44.72 -16.69 32.26
CA TYR A 834 -43.41 -17.34 32.44
C TYR A 834 -43.36 -18.85 32.09
N LYS A 835 -42.21 -19.32 31.57
CA LYS A 835 -41.47 -20.47 32.13
C LYS A 835 -40.03 -20.60 31.60
N ASN A 836 -39.08 -20.43 32.52
CA ASN A 836 -37.64 -20.69 32.38
C ASN A 836 -37.34 -22.20 32.33
N ARG A 837 -36.46 -22.63 31.42
CA ARG A 837 -35.40 -23.61 31.73
C ARG A 837 -34.18 -23.40 30.82
N LYS A 838 -33.05 -23.20 31.48
CA LYS A 838 -31.71 -22.87 30.97
C LYS A 838 -31.10 -24.02 30.17
N SER A 839 -30.37 -23.69 29.09
CA SER A 839 -28.99 -24.16 28.88
C SER A 839 -28.22 -23.16 28.01
N LYS A 840 -27.01 -22.86 28.46
CA LYS A 840 -26.07 -21.88 27.92
C LYS A 840 -25.50 -22.34 26.58
N LYS A 841 -25.38 -21.42 25.61
CA LYS A 841 -24.14 -21.24 24.81
C LYS A 841 -24.10 -19.82 24.24
N HIS A 842 -22.91 -19.24 24.34
CA HIS A 842 -22.59 -17.84 24.15
C HIS A 842 -22.88 -17.32 22.74
N SER A 843 -23.56 -16.18 22.69
CA SER A 843 -23.56 -15.24 21.56
C SER A 843 -22.42 -14.24 21.72
N LYS A 844 -21.49 -14.20 20.77
CA LYS A 844 -20.78 -12.99 20.38
C LYS A 844 -20.91 -12.87 18.87
N GLY A 845 -21.91 -12.10 18.44
CA GLY A 845 -21.92 -11.48 17.12
C GLY A 845 -21.04 -10.25 17.21
N SER A 846 -19.84 -10.33 16.66
CA SER A 846 -19.02 -9.17 16.34
C SER A 846 -19.01 -9.03 14.83
N SER A 847 -19.57 -7.92 14.38
CA SER A 847 -19.41 -7.34 13.06
C SER A 847 -17.93 -7.36 12.63
N LEU A 848 -17.60 -8.21 11.66
CA LEU A 848 -16.37 -8.13 10.89
C LEU A 848 -16.53 -6.99 9.89
N VAL A 849 -16.01 -5.83 10.27
CA VAL A 849 -15.58 -4.79 9.34
C VAL A 849 -14.34 -5.32 8.61
N PRO A 850 -14.29 -5.37 7.27
CA PRO A 850 -13.07 -5.71 6.57
C PRO A 850 -12.03 -4.61 6.75
N ASN A 851 -10.92 -4.98 7.40
CA ASN A 851 -9.69 -4.20 7.43
C ASN A 851 -9.24 -3.88 6.00
N TRP A 852 -9.24 -2.59 5.66
CA TRP A 852 -8.48 -2.05 4.56
C TRP A 852 -7.01 -1.98 5.01
N HIS A 853 -6.20 -2.95 4.60
CA HIS A 853 -4.75 -2.81 4.67
C HIS A 853 -4.30 -1.85 3.57
N ALA A 854 -3.83 -0.68 4.01
CA ALA A 854 -3.10 0.28 3.20
C ALA A 854 -1.81 -0.38 2.66
N CYS A 855 -1.72 -0.50 1.34
CA CYS A 855 -0.49 -0.84 0.66
C CYS A 855 0.39 0.41 0.59
N LEU A 856 1.59 0.28 1.14
CA LEU A 856 2.73 1.19 1.04
C LEU A 856 3.00 1.59 -0.42
N PHE A 857 2.84 2.87 -0.74
CA PHE A 857 3.47 3.51 -1.89
C PHE A 857 4.75 4.18 -1.41
N SER A 858 5.87 3.48 -1.56
CA SER A 858 7.21 4.08 -1.55
C SER A 858 7.90 3.75 -2.86
N SER A 859 8.75 4.67 -3.32
CA SER A 859 9.69 4.58 -4.46
C SER A 859 9.09 4.55 -5.86
N PHE A 860 9.06 5.72 -6.52
CA PHE A 860 9.63 5.89 -7.86
C PHE A 860 10.06 7.37 -8.03
N LEU A 861 11.35 7.60 -7.78
CA LEU A 861 12.09 8.81 -8.10
C LEU A 861 13.37 8.29 -8.76
N GLU A 862 13.35 8.15 -10.09
CA GLU A 862 14.51 8.17 -10.99
C GLU A 862 14.05 7.92 -12.44
N CYS A 863 14.62 8.72 -13.35
CA CYS A 863 14.30 8.98 -14.77
C CYS A 863 13.08 9.84 -15.08
#